data_AF-A0A948Q734-F1
#
_entry.id   AF-A0A948Q734-F1
#
_cell.length_a   1.000
_cell.length_b   1.000
_cell.length_c   1.000
_cell.angle_alpha   90.00
_cell.angle_beta   90.00
_cell.angle_gamma   90.00
#
_symmetry.space_group_name_H-M   'P 1'
#
loop_
_entity.id
_entity.type
_entity.pdbx_description
1 polymer ?
#
loop_
_entity_poly.entity_id
_entity_poly.type
_entity_poly.pdbx_seq_one_letter_code
_entity_poly.pdbx_strand_id
1 'polypeptide(L)'
;MKRWLRDESVLFLQPREVVRGYGPVDLRPDLLAGLTIAVVLLPQAIAYAMIAELPPQTGLYAAVMGAIAGALWGSSRHLHTGPTNASSLLVLASLLTVATPGTPQFLAAAGYMALLVGVMKLAMGLLRMGVLVNFVSDSVVLGFTAGAGVLISCNQLRHLLRLDVPSTPELGRTLGLVARALGETHLISLGIGLGTIVVIVLLRRFRPGWPAALIGMTVAAVATGTLKLHEKGVEVLGALPRSLPPLADLPLLDFDLIWNLVPGALAVSAIGLVEAVSSARSIAARSGDRLDSNQEFVGQGLASIAAGMFSGYAVSGSFTRSAVGYEAGGRTAMTSVFSGLWLMVAMLFLAPLAAYLPRASMAGVLLVTAWGMADRREMKRILQTSRGDSSILVATLAATLLLPLEFAVLSGMLVSFARYLIKTSTPGVYPVIPDENFRHFVHAGRGAVVCPQMGVMEIEGSLYFGAVHHVEEALRANQERNPEQTFLLLRMHMVDHCDVSGIHMLEAVVKRYRRFGGDVYLDGVRPGVYHMIHLYGFDRMLGAENILESDDPIGHMFHKVLHPGFCIYTCPHRVFAECQALPKEILAEGAPQAAEAPSHEVEELIPTALKLLMDDPTTPLTLIDVGEPGEFRGWHIPGARSLPVRMLLKEKEALLAEDTIVFVSRIGRRSTLAAMMVQDMGHERVFHLRGGMLAWEAAGLPIAVE
;
A
#
# COMPACT_ATOMS: atom_id res chain seq x y z
N MET A 1 -11.31 -4.44 21.70
CA MET A 1 -11.49 -5.81 21.14
C MET A 1 -12.81 -6.00 20.38
N LYS A 2 -14.00 -5.73 20.97
CA LYS A 2 -15.31 -5.91 20.30
C LYS A 2 -15.51 -5.15 18.97
N ARG A 3 -14.83 -4.00 18.75
CA ARG A 3 -14.91 -3.22 17.50
C ARG A 3 -14.19 -3.89 16.30
N TRP A 4 -13.25 -4.81 16.59
CA TRP A 4 -12.41 -5.50 15.60
C TRP A 4 -12.92 -6.91 15.25
N LEU A 5 -13.61 -7.59 16.17
CA LEU A 5 -14.26 -8.87 15.89
C LEU A 5 -15.49 -8.63 15.01
N ARG A 6 -15.70 -9.49 14.00
CA ARG A 6 -16.88 -9.44 13.14
C ARG A 6 -18.10 -9.99 13.90
N ASP A 7 -19.30 -9.54 13.55
CA ASP A 7 -20.52 -10.12 14.13
C ASP A 7 -20.66 -11.57 13.64
N GLU A 8 -20.44 -12.52 14.54
CA GLU A 8 -20.45 -13.96 14.25
C GLU A 8 -21.78 -14.38 13.64
N SER A 9 -22.88 -13.75 14.07
CA SER A 9 -24.22 -14.06 13.58
C SER A 9 -24.37 -13.84 12.07
N VAL A 10 -23.67 -12.85 11.50
CA VAL A 10 -23.76 -12.54 10.07
C VAL A 10 -22.94 -13.53 9.22
N LEU A 11 -21.79 -13.98 9.72
CA LEU A 11 -20.88 -14.86 8.98
C LEU A 11 -21.48 -16.26 8.70
N PHE A 12 -22.22 -16.82 9.66
CA PHE A 12 -22.81 -18.16 9.54
C PHE A 12 -24.18 -18.17 8.85
N LEU A 13 -24.74 -17.01 8.53
CA LEU A 13 -26.01 -16.88 7.80
C LEU A 13 -25.86 -16.97 6.27
N GLN A 14 -24.62 -17.02 5.75
CA GLN A 14 -24.32 -17.10 4.31
C GLN A 14 -25.12 -18.17 3.55
N PRO A 15 -25.31 -19.41 4.06
CA PRO A 15 -26.11 -20.42 3.35
C PRO A 15 -27.56 -19.98 3.10
N ARG A 16 -28.14 -19.23 4.05
CA ARG A 16 -29.49 -18.69 3.92
C ARG A 16 -29.56 -17.63 2.83
N GLU A 17 -28.52 -16.81 2.68
CA GLU A 17 -28.45 -15.82 1.59
C GLU A 17 -28.29 -16.50 0.23
N VAL A 18 -27.44 -17.51 0.14
CA VAL A 18 -27.26 -18.32 -1.09
C VAL A 18 -28.59 -18.94 -1.51
N VAL A 19 -29.32 -19.58 -0.59
CA VAL A 19 -30.60 -20.23 -0.90
C VAL A 19 -31.69 -19.20 -1.23
N ARG A 20 -31.77 -18.08 -0.53
CA ARG A 20 -32.78 -17.02 -0.80
C ARG A 20 -32.54 -16.29 -2.11
N GLY A 21 -31.28 -16.12 -2.51
CA GLY A 21 -30.89 -15.51 -3.77
C GLY A 21 -31.00 -16.45 -4.97
N TYR A 22 -31.34 -17.73 -4.77
CA TYR A 22 -31.33 -18.72 -5.84
C TYR A 22 -32.67 -18.80 -6.58
N GLY A 23 -32.65 -18.47 -7.87
CA GLY A 23 -33.84 -18.47 -8.73
C GLY A 23 -33.93 -19.69 -9.67
N PRO A 24 -35.12 -19.98 -10.22
CA PRO A 24 -35.29 -21.07 -11.21
C PRO A 24 -34.50 -20.84 -12.51
N VAL A 25 -34.16 -19.59 -12.82
CA VAL A 25 -33.35 -19.21 -13.99
C VAL A 25 -31.90 -19.70 -13.87
N ASP A 26 -31.40 -19.88 -12.64
CA ASP A 26 -30.02 -20.29 -12.35
C ASP A 26 -29.85 -21.81 -12.24
N LEU A 27 -30.96 -22.55 -12.10
CA LEU A 27 -30.96 -24.02 -11.94
C LEU A 27 -30.22 -24.74 -13.06
N ARG A 28 -30.64 -24.51 -14.31
CA ARG A 28 -30.08 -25.23 -15.46
C ARG A 28 -28.61 -24.87 -15.72
N PRO A 29 -28.19 -23.58 -15.74
CA PRO A 29 -26.78 -23.22 -15.90
C PRO A 29 -25.89 -23.84 -14.83
N ASP A 30 -26.25 -23.70 -13.55
CA ASP A 30 -25.42 -24.17 -12.43
C ASP A 30 -25.34 -25.69 -12.35
N LEU A 31 -26.44 -26.41 -12.66
CA LEU A 31 -26.46 -27.86 -12.67
C LEU A 31 -25.55 -28.43 -13.77
N LEU A 32 -25.56 -27.85 -14.98
CA LEU A 32 -24.72 -28.27 -16.11
C LEU A 32 -23.26 -27.87 -15.93
N ALA A 33 -23.01 -26.67 -15.40
CA ALA A 33 -21.67 -26.22 -15.06
C ALA A 33 -21.08 -27.08 -13.94
N GLY A 34 -21.86 -27.39 -12.90
CA GLY A 34 -21.47 -28.29 -11.80
C GLY A 34 -21.11 -29.68 -12.32
N LEU A 35 -21.88 -30.26 -13.23
CA LEU A 35 -21.55 -31.54 -13.87
C LEU A 35 -20.23 -31.46 -14.65
N THR A 36 -20.01 -30.37 -15.38
CA THR A 36 -18.76 -30.14 -16.12
C THR A 36 -17.56 -30.09 -15.18
N ILE A 37 -17.67 -29.39 -14.06
CA ILE A 37 -16.62 -29.34 -13.03
C ILE A 37 -16.40 -30.72 -12.43
N ALA A 38 -17.46 -31.46 -12.08
CA ALA A 38 -17.35 -32.78 -11.45
C ALA A 38 -16.53 -33.77 -12.30
N VAL A 39 -16.73 -33.75 -13.63
CA VAL A 39 -15.98 -34.59 -14.57
C VAL A 39 -14.48 -34.26 -14.55
N VAL A 40 -14.11 -32.98 -14.47
CA VAL A 40 -12.71 -32.53 -14.40
C VAL A 40 -12.10 -32.76 -13.01
N LEU A 41 -12.91 -32.60 -11.96
CA LEU A 41 -12.52 -32.70 -10.56
C LEU A 41 -12.14 -34.14 -10.18
N LEU A 42 -12.84 -35.12 -10.74
CA LEU A 42 -12.70 -36.53 -10.38
C LEU A 42 -11.26 -37.08 -10.56
N PRO A 43 -10.60 -36.96 -11.74
CA PRO A 43 -9.20 -37.38 -11.89
C PRO A 43 -8.24 -36.59 -11.02
N GLN A 44 -8.49 -35.29 -10.87
CA GLN A 44 -7.62 -34.39 -10.12
C GLN A 44 -7.63 -34.76 -8.64
N ALA A 45 -8.80 -35.02 -8.07
CA ALA A 45 -8.95 -35.42 -6.68
C ALA A 45 -8.17 -36.71 -6.36
N ILE A 46 -8.24 -37.71 -7.26
CA ILE A 46 -7.46 -38.94 -7.14
C ILE A 46 -5.96 -38.66 -7.22
N ALA A 47 -5.52 -37.92 -8.24
CA ALA A 47 -4.11 -37.61 -8.45
C ALA A 47 -3.52 -36.83 -7.26
N TYR A 48 -4.27 -35.87 -6.71
CA TYR A 48 -3.83 -35.06 -5.57
C TYR A 48 -3.78 -35.87 -4.28
N ALA A 49 -4.71 -36.80 -4.03
CA ALA A 49 -4.59 -37.72 -2.91
C ALA A 49 -3.33 -38.59 -3.02
N MET A 50 -3.01 -39.08 -4.23
CA MET A 50 -1.80 -39.86 -4.45
C MET A 50 -0.52 -39.05 -4.24
N ILE A 51 -0.52 -37.75 -4.57
CA ILE A 51 0.59 -36.84 -4.24
C ILE A 51 0.73 -36.68 -2.72
N ALA A 52 -0.38 -36.71 -1.97
CA ALA A 52 -0.35 -36.70 -0.51
C ALA A 52 0.02 -38.06 0.11
N GLU A 53 0.32 -39.08 -0.70
CA GLU A 53 0.47 -40.49 -0.31
C GLU A 53 -0.74 -41.05 0.46
N LEU A 54 -1.93 -40.54 0.13
CA LEU A 54 -3.21 -40.95 0.70
C LEU A 54 -3.98 -41.86 -0.28
N PRO A 55 -4.91 -42.70 0.24
CA PRO A 55 -5.80 -43.47 -0.60
C PRO A 55 -6.59 -42.56 -1.57
N PRO A 56 -6.81 -43.00 -2.84
CA PRO A 56 -7.57 -42.23 -3.83
C PRO A 56 -8.94 -41.73 -3.37
N GLN A 57 -9.61 -42.51 -2.52
CA GLN A 57 -10.92 -42.20 -1.96
C GLN A 57 -10.91 -40.92 -1.14
N THR A 58 -9.85 -40.72 -0.34
CA THR A 58 -9.69 -39.56 0.56
C THR A 58 -9.72 -38.24 -0.22
N GLY A 59 -9.15 -38.22 -1.44
CA GLY A 59 -9.23 -37.05 -2.32
C GLY A 59 -10.61 -36.78 -2.86
N LEU A 60 -11.36 -37.82 -3.24
CA LEU A 60 -12.74 -37.67 -3.68
C LEU A 60 -13.64 -37.18 -2.55
N TYR A 61 -13.45 -37.68 -1.32
CA TYR A 61 -14.18 -37.21 -0.15
C TYR A 61 -13.89 -35.74 0.15
N ALA A 62 -12.61 -35.36 0.15
CA ALA A 62 -12.18 -33.97 0.30
C ALA A 62 -12.79 -33.07 -0.78
N ALA A 63 -12.83 -33.53 -2.03
CA ALA A 63 -13.41 -32.81 -3.15
C ALA A 63 -14.93 -32.59 -3.00
N VAL A 64 -15.69 -33.62 -2.60
CA VAL A 64 -17.14 -33.49 -2.40
C VAL A 64 -17.46 -32.54 -1.26
N MET A 65 -16.86 -32.77 -0.08
CA MET A 65 -17.17 -31.98 1.11
C MET A 65 -16.65 -30.56 1.00
N GLY A 66 -15.44 -30.39 0.45
CA GLY A 66 -14.85 -29.09 0.20
C GLY A 66 -15.68 -28.23 -0.75
N ALA A 67 -16.19 -28.82 -1.84
CA ALA A 67 -17.00 -28.11 -2.81
C ALA A 67 -18.34 -27.63 -2.23
N ILE A 68 -19.00 -28.46 -1.42
CA ILE A 68 -20.29 -28.13 -0.80
C ILE A 68 -20.11 -27.08 0.30
N ALA A 69 -19.24 -27.34 1.28
CA ALA A 69 -19.05 -26.44 2.40
C ALA A 69 -18.39 -25.12 1.99
N GLY A 70 -17.40 -25.15 1.09
CA GLY A 70 -16.77 -23.92 0.58
C GLY A 70 -17.77 -23.01 -0.13
N ALA A 71 -18.73 -23.56 -0.87
CA ALA A 71 -19.73 -22.79 -1.58
C ALA A 71 -20.83 -22.21 -0.69
N LEU A 72 -21.26 -22.96 0.34
CA LEU A 72 -22.35 -22.53 1.23
C LEU A 72 -21.92 -21.43 2.20
N TRP A 73 -20.66 -21.45 2.65
CA TRP A 73 -20.13 -20.48 3.61
C TRP A 73 -19.11 -19.51 3.02
N GLY A 74 -18.64 -19.71 1.79
CA GLY A 74 -17.75 -18.78 1.09
C GLY A 74 -18.46 -17.53 0.59
N SER A 75 -17.67 -16.51 0.22
CA SER A 75 -18.20 -15.29 -0.40
C SER A 75 -18.25 -15.39 -1.91
N SER A 76 -17.33 -16.12 -2.53
CA SER A 76 -17.23 -16.20 -3.98
C SER A 76 -18.36 -17.02 -4.59
N ARG A 77 -18.96 -16.53 -5.68
CA ARG A 77 -19.98 -17.25 -6.45
C ARG A 77 -19.40 -18.35 -7.34
N HIS A 78 -18.12 -18.28 -7.66
CA HIS A 78 -17.51 -19.13 -8.68
C HIS A 78 -16.32 -19.94 -8.16
N LEU A 79 -15.80 -19.62 -6.97
CA LEU A 79 -14.69 -20.38 -6.41
C LEU A 79 -15.12 -21.82 -6.14
N HIS A 80 -14.29 -22.74 -6.62
CA HIS A 80 -14.47 -24.16 -6.39
C HIS A 80 -13.40 -24.69 -5.44
N THR A 81 -13.84 -25.15 -4.27
CA THR A 81 -12.98 -25.66 -3.20
C THR A 81 -12.83 -27.17 -3.28
N GLY A 82 -11.62 -27.67 -3.04
CA GLY A 82 -11.30 -29.09 -3.01
C GLY A 82 -9.79 -29.31 -2.81
N PRO A 83 -9.28 -30.54 -2.95
CA PRO A 83 -7.84 -30.79 -2.88
C PRO A 83 -7.10 -30.04 -4.01
N THR A 84 -5.93 -29.49 -3.70
CA THR A 84 -5.05 -28.82 -4.67
C THR A 84 -3.67 -29.46 -4.65
N ASN A 85 -2.88 -29.24 -5.70
CA ASN A 85 -1.52 -29.76 -5.78
C ASN A 85 -0.65 -29.24 -4.61
N ALA A 86 -0.73 -27.93 -4.35
CA ALA A 86 0.01 -27.28 -3.26
C ALA A 86 -0.44 -27.81 -1.88
N SER A 87 -1.75 -27.89 -1.63
CA SER A 87 -2.25 -28.42 -0.35
C SER A 87 -1.82 -29.86 -0.13
N SER A 88 -1.82 -30.69 -1.18
CA SER A 88 -1.47 -32.10 -1.08
C SER A 88 0.01 -32.33 -0.79
N LEU A 89 0.90 -31.57 -1.44
CA LEU A 89 2.35 -31.66 -1.20
C LEU A 89 2.71 -31.18 0.21
N LEU A 90 2.10 -30.10 0.68
CA LEU A 90 2.35 -29.58 2.03
C LEU A 90 1.76 -30.48 3.11
N VAL A 91 0.61 -31.10 2.86
CA VAL A 91 0.05 -32.14 3.73
C VAL A 91 1.04 -33.31 3.80
N LEU A 92 1.51 -33.85 2.67
CA LEU A 92 2.54 -34.90 2.69
C LEU A 92 3.76 -34.49 3.51
N ALA A 93 4.36 -33.34 3.20
CA ALA A 93 5.56 -32.85 3.87
C ALA A 93 5.37 -32.70 5.40
N SER A 94 4.16 -32.33 5.83
CA SER A 94 3.82 -32.19 7.25
C SER A 94 3.51 -33.53 7.91
N LEU A 95 2.87 -34.47 7.20
CA LEU A 95 2.53 -35.79 7.75
C LEU A 95 3.76 -36.69 7.89
N LEU A 96 4.74 -36.57 6.99
CA LEU A 96 5.98 -37.34 7.04
C LEU A 96 6.82 -37.11 8.30
N THR A 97 6.59 -36.02 9.04
CA THR A 97 7.27 -35.76 10.31
C THR A 97 6.64 -36.48 11.50
N VAL A 98 5.40 -36.98 11.36
CA VAL A 98 4.62 -37.55 12.46
C VAL A 98 4.13 -38.97 12.23
N ALA A 99 3.99 -39.42 10.97
CA ALA A 99 3.46 -40.73 10.65
C ALA A 99 4.06 -41.29 9.35
N THR A 100 4.08 -42.62 9.24
CA THR A 100 4.57 -43.33 8.05
C THR A 100 3.44 -43.55 7.04
N PRO A 101 3.66 -43.26 5.75
CA PRO A 101 2.68 -43.48 4.69
C PRO A 101 2.13 -44.91 4.66
N GLY A 102 0.85 -45.04 4.32
CA GLY A 102 0.15 -46.34 4.24
C GLY A 102 -0.33 -46.92 5.58
N THR A 103 -0.06 -46.26 6.71
CA THR A 103 -0.57 -46.68 8.02
C THR A 103 -1.94 -46.06 8.34
N PRO A 104 -2.77 -46.68 9.19
CA PRO A 104 -4.00 -46.07 9.69
C PRO A 104 -3.76 -44.74 10.40
N GLN A 105 -2.64 -44.61 11.11
CA GLN A 105 -2.21 -43.39 11.79
C GLN A 105 -1.97 -42.24 10.81
N PHE A 106 -1.37 -42.51 9.65
CA PHE A 106 -1.15 -41.50 8.61
C PHE A 106 -2.46 -40.95 8.04
N LEU A 107 -3.45 -41.84 7.81
CA LEU A 107 -4.77 -41.43 7.35
C LEU A 107 -5.52 -40.60 8.41
N ALA A 108 -5.46 -41.01 9.68
CA ALA A 108 -6.05 -40.26 10.78
C ALA A 108 -5.38 -38.88 10.94
N ALA A 109 -4.05 -38.82 10.87
CA ALA A 109 -3.29 -37.57 10.94
C ALA A 109 -3.65 -36.61 9.78
N ALA A 110 -3.92 -37.12 8.58
CA ALA A 110 -4.37 -36.30 7.44
C ALA A 110 -5.73 -35.63 7.68
N GLY A 111 -6.71 -36.40 8.19
CA GLY A 111 -8.02 -35.85 8.56
C GLY A 111 -7.92 -34.86 9.73
N TYR A 112 -7.05 -35.16 10.69
CA TYR A 112 -6.79 -34.29 11.83
C TYR A 112 -6.14 -32.95 11.43
N MET A 113 -5.15 -33.02 10.55
CA MET A 113 -4.51 -31.85 9.96
C MET A 113 -5.54 -30.99 9.21
N ALA A 114 -6.50 -31.60 8.50
CA ALA A 114 -7.58 -30.87 7.85
C ALA A 114 -8.46 -30.08 8.84
N LEU A 115 -8.77 -30.67 10.02
CA LEU A 115 -9.48 -29.97 11.09
C LEU A 115 -8.67 -28.78 11.61
N LEU A 116 -7.38 -28.97 11.95
CA LEU A 116 -6.51 -27.91 12.44
C LEU A 116 -6.40 -26.77 11.44
N VAL A 117 -6.17 -27.11 10.16
CA VAL A 117 -6.15 -26.15 9.06
C VAL A 117 -7.46 -25.37 8.99
N GLY A 118 -8.59 -26.07 9.07
CA GLY A 118 -9.89 -25.42 8.99
C GLY A 118 -10.20 -24.49 10.16
N VAL A 119 -9.82 -24.89 11.38
CA VAL A 119 -9.93 -24.04 12.59
C VAL A 119 -9.04 -22.80 12.48
N MET A 120 -7.80 -22.95 12.02
CA MET A 120 -6.90 -21.81 11.81
C MET A 120 -7.44 -20.84 10.76
N LYS A 121 -7.90 -21.34 9.61
CA LYS A 121 -8.53 -20.51 8.56
C LYS A 121 -9.77 -19.77 9.08
N LEU A 122 -10.62 -20.46 9.85
CA LEU A 122 -11.78 -19.86 10.50
C LEU A 122 -11.37 -18.73 11.46
N ALA A 123 -10.38 -18.98 12.32
CA ALA A 123 -9.85 -17.98 13.24
C ALA A 123 -9.29 -16.75 12.49
N MET A 124 -8.53 -16.95 11.42
CA MET A 124 -8.02 -15.86 10.58
C MET A 124 -9.14 -15.02 9.95
N GLY A 125 -10.24 -15.67 9.52
CA GLY A 125 -11.44 -14.98 9.01
C GLY A 125 -12.14 -14.14 10.09
N LEU A 126 -12.28 -14.69 11.30
CA LEU A 126 -12.88 -13.99 12.46
C LEU A 126 -12.04 -12.80 12.92
N LEU A 127 -10.71 -12.93 12.86
CA LEU A 127 -9.73 -11.87 13.18
C LEU A 127 -9.59 -10.82 12.07
N ARG A 128 -10.36 -10.93 10.98
CA ARG A 128 -10.37 -10.01 9.82
C ARG A 128 -9.02 -9.91 9.10
N MET A 129 -8.25 -11.00 9.04
CA MET A 129 -6.96 -11.03 8.36
C MET A 129 -7.05 -10.92 6.82
N GLY A 130 -8.25 -10.98 6.25
CA GLY A 130 -8.49 -10.79 4.82
C GLY A 130 -8.15 -9.38 4.31
N VAL A 131 -7.88 -8.40 5.17
CA VAL A 131 -7.40 -7.06 4.76
C VAL A 131 -6.12 -7.13 3.94
N LEU A 132 -5.23 -8.09 4.24
CA LEU A 132 -3.97 -8.31 3.51
C LEU A 132 -4.19 -8.57 2.01
N VAL A 133 -5.37 -9.09 1.65
CA VAL A 133 -5.73 -9.40 0.27
C VAL A 133 -6.01 -8.13 -0.53
N ASN A 134 -6.42 -7.03 0.11
CA ASN A 134 -6.74 -5.79 -0.59
C ASN A 134 -5.56 -5.22 -1.38
N PHE A 135 -4.33 -5.63 -1.05
CA PHE A 135 -3.11 -5.24 -1.74
C PHE A 135 -2.83 -6.02 -3.05
N VAL A 136 -3.68 -6.99 -3.43
CA VAL A 136 -3.61 -7.66 -4.74
C VAL A 136 -4.17 -6.71 -5.81
N SER A 137 -3.31 -6.00 -6.53
CA SER A 137 -3.74 -5.09 -7.61
C SER A 137 -4.24 -5.84 -8.84
N ASP A 138 -4.98 -5.16 -9.71
CA ASP A 138 -5.48 -5.73 -10.97
C ASP A 138 -4.33 -6.24 -11.86
N SER A 139 -3.18 -5.57 -11.82
CA SER A 139 -1.94 -5.98 -12.48
C SER A 139 -1.43 -7.34 -11.99
N VAL A 140 -1.53 -7.62 -10.68
CA VAL A 140 -1.18 -8.94 -10.12
C VAL A 140 -2.14 -10.00 -10.64
N VAL A 141 -3.45 -9.72 -10.58
CA VAL A 141 -4.49 -10.65 -11.04
C VAL A 141 -4.32 -10.99 -12.51
N LEU A 142 -4.07 -9.99 -13.36
CA LEU A 142 -3.89 -10.18 -14.79
C LEU A 142 -2.60 -10.94 -15.13
N GLY A 143 -1.50 -10.63 -14.45
CA GLY A 143 -0.23 -11.35 -14.61
C GLY A 143 -0.34 -12.82 -14.17
N PHE A 144 -0.99 -13.07 -13.03
CA PHE A 144 -1.24 -14.40 -12.49
C PHE A 144 -2.13 -15.25 -13.41
N THR A 145 -3.26 -14.70 -13.87
CA THR A 145 -4.19 -15.42 -14.76
C THR A 145 -3.56 -15.76 -16.11
N ALA A 146 -2.81 -14.83 -16.71
CA ALA A 146 -2.08 -15.11 -17.93
C ALA A 146 -1.02 -16.20 -17.73
N GLY A 147 -0.24 -16.13 -16.64
CA GLY A 147 0.78 -17.13 -16.30
C GLY A 147 0.18 -18.51 -16.01
N ALA A 148 -0.90 -18.57 -15.24
CA ALA A 148 -1.63 -19.80 -14.95
C ALA A 148 -2.17 -20.44 -16.24
N GLY A 149 -2.64 -19.66 -17.20
CA GLY A 149 -3.10 -20.16 -18.50
C GLY A 149 -1.98 -20.82 -19.30
N VAL A 150 -0.80 -20.22 -19.30
CA VAL A 150 0.40 -20.81 -19.93
C VAL A 150 0.80 -22.10 -19.22
N LEU A 151 0.89 -22.10 -17.89
CA LEU A 151 1.23 -23.29 -17.11
C LEU A 151 0.25 -24.45 -17.32
N ILE A 152 -1.05 -24.16 -17.29
CA ILE A 152 -2.09 -25.17 -17.56
C ILE A 152 -1.86 -25.74 -18.96
N SER A 153 -1.66 -24.88 -19.96
CA SER A 153 -1.44 -25.31 -21.35
C SER A 153 -0.24 -26.25 -21.48
N CYS A 154 0.90 -25.88 -20.90
CA CYS A 154 2.11 -26.71 -20.92
C CYS A 154 1.92 -28.03 -20.17
N ASN A 155 1.27 -28.01 -19.01
CA ASN A 155 1.01 -29.22 -18.22
C ASN A 155 0.01 -30.17 -18.89
N GLN A 156 -0.89 -29.67 -19.75
CA GLN A 156 -1.83 -30.51 -20.49
C GLN A 156 -1.20 -31.18 -21.72
N LEU A 157 -0.05 -30.72 -22.22
CA LEU A 157 0.59 -31.31 -23.41
C LEU A 157 0.91 -32.79 -23.23
N ARG A 158 1.36 -33.22 -22.04
CA ARG A 158 1.65 -34.65 -21.77
C ARG A 158 0.41 -35.53 -21.90
N HIS A 159 -0.76 -35.04 -21.46
CA HIS A 159 -2.03 -35.77 -21.52
C HIS A 159 -2.64 -35.75 -22.93
N LEU A 160 -2.44 -34.65 -23.65
CA LEU A 160 -2.87 -34.51 -25.04
C LEU A 160 -2.09 -35.45 -25.97
N LEU A 161 -0.77 -35.49 -25.80
CA LEU A 161 0.15 -36.31 -26.61
C LEU A 161 0.26 -37.75 -26.11
N ARG A 162 -0.22 -38.03 -24.88
CA ARG A 162 -0.07 -39.29 -24.14
C ARG A 162 1.41 -39.70 -24.05
N LEU A 163 2.18 -38.86 -23.36
CA LEU A 163 3.59 -39.09 -23.07
C LEU A 163 3.75 -39.52 -21.60
N ASP A 164 4.54 -40.56 -21.37
CA ASP A 164 4.87 -41.07 -20.03
C ASP A 164 5.95 -40.20 -19.36
N VAL A 165 5.61 -38.93 -19.15
CA VAL A 165 6.49 -37.92 -18.56
C VAL A 165 6.02 -37.58 -17.14
N PRO A 166 6.92 -37.57 -16.14
CA PRO A 166 6.53 -37.19 -14.78
C PRO A 166 6.01 -35.76 -14.72
N SER A 167 5.06 -35.53 -13.83
CA SER A 167 4.52 -34.19 -13.59
C SER A 167 5.52 -33.39 -12.76
N THR A 168 5.99 -32.26 -13.29
CA THR A 168 6.90 -31.37 -12.54
C THR A 168 6.30 -29.98 -12.39
N PRO A 169 6.51 -29.30 -11.25
CA PRO A 169 6.02 -27.93 -11.06
C PRO A 169 6.80 -26.91 -11.93
N GLU A 170 8.01 -27.26 -12.37
CA GLU A 170 8.87 -26.39 -13.16
C GLU A 170 8.52 -26.42 -14.66
N LEU A 171 8.18 -25.26 -15.22
CA LEU A 171 7.84 -25.11 -16.63
C LEU A 171 8.98 -25.58 -17.57
N GLY A 172 10.21 -25.11 -17.31
CA GLY A 172 11.37 -25.40 -18.14
C GLY A 172 11.68 -26.89 -18.21
N ARG A 173 11.59 -27.58 -17.06
CA ARG A 173 11.78 -29.04 -16.98
C ARG A 173 10.67 -29.80 -17.72
N THR A 174 9.42 -29.39 -17.54
CA THR A 174 8.27 -29.98 -18.24
C THR A 174 8.43 -29.88 -19.76
N LEU A 175 8.75 -28.70 -20.27
CA LEU A 175 8.98 -28.48 -21.71
C LEU A 175 10.17 -29.29 -22.24
N GLY A 176 11.27 -29.35 -21.49
CA GLY A 176 12.44 -30.15 -21.86
C GLY A 176 12.13 -31.64 -21.95
N LEU A 177 11.33 -32.18 -21.02
CA LEU A 177 10.91 -33.58 -21.04
C LEU A 177 9.94 -33.88 -22.18
N VAL A 178 8.94 -33.02 -22.39
CA VAL A 178 7.98 -33.16 -23.51
C VAL A 178 8.69 -33.06 -24.86
N ALA A 179 9.64 -32.14 -25.02
CA ALA A 179 10.41 -31.98 -26.26
C ALA A 179 11.24 -33.23 -26.60
N ARG A 180 11.81 -33.90 -25.59
CA ARG A 180 12.57 -35.15 -25.78
C ARG A 180 11.67 -36.32 -26.14
N ALA A 181 10.48 -36.39 -25.54
CA ALA A 181 9.52 -37.47 -25.76
C ALA A 181 8.57 -37.21 -26.95
N LEU A 182 8.77 -36.13 -27.73
CA LEU A 182 7.83 -35.74 -28.79
C LEU A 182 7.65 -36.82 -29.87
N GLY A 183 8.68 -37.63 -30.12
CA GLY A 183 8.64 -38.77 -31.05
C GLY A 183 7.75 -39.93 -30.59
N GLU A 184 7.43 -40.02 -29.30
CA GLU A 184 6.61 -41.08 -28.69
C GLU A 184 5.11 -40.74 -28.68
N THR A 185 4.72 -39.68 -29.40
CA THR A 185 3.34 -39.17 -29.41
C THR A 185 2.35 -40.24 -29.90
N HIS A 186 1.30 -40.47 -29.10
CA HIS A 186 0.22 -41.36 -29.48
C HIS A 186 -0.85 -40.62 -30.32
N LEU A 187 -0.81 -40.83 -31.64
CA LEU A 187 -1.64 -40.10 -32.61
C LEU A 187 -3.16 -40.21 -32.35
N ILE A 188 -3.64 -41.36 -31.86
CA ILE A 188 -5.08 -41.55 -31.57
C ILE A 188 -5.49 -40.65 -30.39
N SER A 189 -4.67 -40.57 -29.34
CA SER A 189 -4.95 -39.71 -28.18
C SER A 189 -4.94 -38.23 -28.58
N LEU A 190 -3.95 -37.84 -29.39
CA LEU A 190 -3.87 -36.49 -29.95
C LEU A 190 -5.13 -36.15 -30.78
N GLY A 191 -5.59 -37.09 -31.61
CA GLY A 191 -6.82 -36.96 -32.38
C GLY A 191 -8.07 -36.76 -31.51
N ILE A 192 -8.19 -37.50 -30.40
CA ILE A 192 -9.30 -37.35 -29.46
C ILE A 192 -9.27 -35.97 -28.80
N GLY A 193 -8.11 -35.53 -28.33
CA GLY A 193 -7.99 -34.24 -27.65
C GLY A 193 -8.22 -33.06 -28.60
N LEU A 194 -7.62 -33.07 -29.80
CA LEU A 194 -7.87 -32.06 -30.84
C LEU A 194 -9.33 -32.09 -31.31
N GLY A 195 -9.91 -33.28 -31.49
CA GLY A 195 -11.33 -33.43 -31.82
C GLY A 195 -12.24 -32.83 -30.74
N THR A 196 -11.90 -33.03 -29.47
CA THR A 196 -12.61 -32.42 -28.34
C THR A 196 -12.54 -30.89 -28.41
N ILE A 197 -11.35 -30.32 -28.68
CA ILE A 197 -11.17 -28.86 -28.87
C ILE A 197 -12.04 -28.34 -30.02
N VAL A 198 -12.01 -29.01 -31.17
CA VAL A 198 -12.80 -28.63 -32.36
C VAL A 198 -14.29 -28.64 -32.03
N VAL A 199 -14.79 -29.70 -31.39
CA VAL A 199 -16.20 -29.77 -30.96
C VAL A 199 -16.57 -28.61 -30.04
N ILE A 200 -15.71 -28.29 -29.06
CA ILE A 200 -15.95 -27.19 -28.12
C ILE A 200 -16.02 -25.84 -28.85
N VAL A 201 -15.03 -25.56 -29.71
CA VAL A 201 -14.94 -24.29 -30.45
C VAL A 201 -16.13 -24.12 -31.40
N LEU A 202 -16.49 -25.16 -32.15
CA LEU A 202 -17.63 -25.13 -33.06
C LEU A 202 -18.95 -24.94 -32.29
N LEU A 203 -19.15 -25.66 -31.18
CA LEU A 203 -20.33 -25.50 -30.35
C LEU A 203 -20.42 -24.09 -29.75
N ARG A 204 -19.32 -23.53 -29.23
CA ARG A 204 -19.30 -22.14 -28.73
C ARG A 204 -19.61 -21.14 -29.82
N ARG A 205 -19.17 -21.39 -31.07
CA ARG A 205 -19.41 -20.51 -32.20
C ARG A 205 -20.86 -20.52 -32.69
N PHE A 206 -21.47 -21.70 -32.78
CA PHE A 206 -22.81 -21.88 -33.37
C PHE A 206 -23.94 -21.95 -32.34
N ARG A 207 -23.66 -22.42 -31.12
CA ARG A 207 -24.62 -22.65 -30.03
C ARG A 207 -24.01 -22.24 -28.67
N PRO A 208 -23.75 -20.94 -28.45
CA PRO A 208 -23.03 -20.46 -27.26
C PRO A 208 -23.70 -20.80 -25.91
N GLY A 209 -25.00 -21.12 -25.89
CA GLY A 209 -25.73 -21.53 -24.68
C GLY A 209 -25.65 -23.04 -24.35
N TRP A 210 -24.91 -23.84 -25.11
CA TRP A 210 -24.78 -25.29 -24.88
C TRP A 210 -23.53 -25.61 -24.05
N PRO A 211 -23.54 -26.66 -23.19
CA PRO A 211 -22.40 -27.05 -22.36
C PRO A 211 -21.32 -27.73 -23.21
N ALA A 212 -20.60 -26.93 -24.01
CA ALA A 212 -19.70 -27.39 -25.06
C ALA A 212 -18.60 -28.34 -24.54
N ALA A 213 -18.04 -28.06 -23.35
CA ALA A 213 -17.04 -28.91 -22.70
C ALA A 213 -17.59 -30.31 -22.36
N LEU A 214 -18.78 -30.36 -21.74
CA LEU A 214 -19.44 -31.62 -21.40
C LEU A 214 -19.79 -32.44 -22.65
N ILE A 215 -20.30 -31.78 -23.69
CA ILE A 215 -20.63 -32.44 -24.97
C ILE A 215 -19.35 -32.99 -25.61
N GLY A 216 -18.28 -32.20 -25.66
CA GLY A 216 -16.99 -32.64 -26.20
C GLY A 216 -16.44 -33.89 -25.49
N MET A 217 -16.45 -33.89 -24.16
CA MET A 217 -16.03 -35.05 -23.36
C MET A 217 -16.95 -36.26 -23.55
N THR A 218 -18.26 -36.04 -23.65
CA THR A 218 -19.24 -37.13 -23.87
C THR A 218 -19.03 -37.77 -25.24
N VAL A 219 -18.84 -36.97 -26.29
CA VAL A 219 -18.53 -37.47 -27.64
C VAL A 219 -17.23 -38.27 -27.63
N ALA A 220 -16.20 -37.79 -26.94
CA ALA A 220 -14.94 -38.50 -26.80
C ALA A 220 -15.08 -39.82 -26.02
N ALA A 221 -15.87 -39.85 -24.95
CA ALA A 221 -16.12 -41.06 -24.17
C ALA A 221 -16.89 -42.12 -24.97
N VAL A 222 -17.94 -41.70 -25.70
CA VAL A 222 -18.70 -42.59 -26.58
C VAL A 222 -17.79 -43.15 -27.68
N ALA A 223 -16.99 -42.31 -28.35
CA ALA A 223 -16.07 -42.75 -29.38
C ALA A 223 -15.04 -43.76 -28.86
N THR A 224 -14.49 -43.53 -27.65
CA THR A 224 -13.55 -44.46 -27.00
C THR A 224 -14.19 -45.79 -26.68
N GLY A 225 -15.43 -45.80 -26.19
CA GLY A 225 -16.18 -47.01 -25.91
C GLY A 225 -16.54 -47.80 -27.17
N THR A 226 -17.14 -47.15 -28.18
CA THR A 226 -17.63 -47.81 -29.39
C THR A 226 -16.51 -48.31 -30.29
N LEU A 227 -15.41 -47.55 -30.41
CA LEU A 227 -14.26 -47.91 -31.24
C LEU A 227 -13.20 -48.70 -30.46
N LYS A 228 -13.47 -49.04 -29.20
CA LYS A 228 -12.56 -49.74 -28.28
C LYS A 228 -11.17 -49.11 -28.23
N LEU A 229 -11.12 -47.77 -28.20
CA LEU A 229 -9.84 -47.04 -28.29
C LEU A 229 -8.95 -47.27 -27.06
N HIS A 230 -9.53 -47.69 -25.93
CA HIS A 230 -8.78 -48.10 -24.76
C HIS A 230 -7.87 -49.32 -25.04
N GLU A 231 -8.34 -50.30 -25.82
CA GLU A 231 -7.53 -51.45 -26.27
C GLU A 231 -6.41 -51.02 -27.23
N LYS A 232 -6.59 -49.89 -27.93
CA LYS A 232 -5.59 -49.26 -28.80
C LYS A 232 -4.63 -48.34 -28.02
N GLY A 233 -4.61 -48.46 -26.70
CA GLY A 233 -3.74 -47.73 -25.80
C GLY A 233 -4.28 -46.40 -25.27
N VAL A 234 -5.42 -45.86 -25.71
CA VAL A 234 -5.89 -44.58 -25.16
C VAL A 234 -6.06 -44.67 -23.64
N GLU A 235 -5.36 -43.78 -22.92
CA GLU A 235 -5.46 -43.68 -21.47
C GLU A 235 -6.81 -43.13 -21.04
N VAL A 236 -7.45 -43.89 -20.17
CA VAL A 236 -8.75 -43.56 -19.57
C VAL A 236 -8.59 -43.37 -18.06
N LEU A 237 -9.64 -42.88 -17.43
CA LEU A 237 -9.65 -42.57 -16.01
C LEU A 237 -9.57 -43.81 -15.10
N GLY A 238 -10.21 -44.92 -15.50
CA GLY A 238 -10.18 -46.20 -14.78
C GLY A 238 -11.34 -46.39 -13.79
N ALA A 239 -11.22 -47.40 -12.91
CA ALA A 239 -12.25 -47.77 -11.96
C ALA A 239 -12.34 -46.77 -10.79
N LEU A 240 -13.57 -46.44 -10.37
CA LEU A 240 -13.82 -45.53 -9.26
C LEU A 240 -14.23 -46.26 -7.99
N PRO A 241 -13.83 -45.75 -6.81
CA PRO A 241 -14.30 -46.28 -5.54
C PRO A 241 -15.81 -46.03 -5.37
N ARG A 242 -16.52 -47.07 -4.92
CA ARG A 242 -17.98 -47.05 -4.70
C ARG A 242 -18.31 -46.92 -3.21
N SER A 243 -18.01 -45.78 -2.62
CA SER A 243 -18.31 -45.49 -1.21
C SER A 243 -18.70 -44.04 -1.01
N LEU A 244 -19.60 -43.80 -0.06
CA LEU A 244 -19.88 -42.46 0.45
C LEU A 244 -18.76 -42.04 1.42
N PRO A 245 -18.49 -40.73 1.58
CA PRO A 245 -17.56 -40.23 2.59
C PRO A 245 -17.98 -40.72 3.98
N PRO A 246 -17.22 -41.61 4.64
CA PRO A 246 -17.54 -42.06 5.99
C PRO A 246 -17.09 -41.00 7.01
N LEU A 247 -17.73 -41.00 8.18
CA LEU A 247 -17.22 -40.22 9.30
C LEU A 247 -15.81 -40.69 9.66
N ALA A 248 -14.90 -39.75 9.85
CA ALA A 248 -13.51 -40.05 10.19
C ALA A 248 -13.40 -40.50 11.65
N ASP A 249 -12.61 -41.55 11.88
CA ASP A 249 -12.17 -41.95 13.21
C ASP A 249 -10.93 -41.14 13.58
N LEU A 250 -11.12 -40.05 14.33
CA LEU A 250 -10.08 -39.05 14.60
C LEU A 250 -9.67 -39.09 16.08
N PRO A 251 -8.34 -39.10 16.37
CA PRO A 251 -7.84 -39.04 17.75
C PRO A 251 -7.95 -37.61 18.31
N LEU A 252 -9.17 -37.18 18.65
CA LEU A 252 -9.48 -35.81 19.12
C LEU A 252 -8.77 -35.37 20.40
N LEU A 253 -8.19 -36.29 21.15
CA LEU A 253 -7.55 -36.03 22.45
C LEU A 253 -6.04 -36.33 22.45
N ASP A 254 -5.42 -36.55 21.29
CA ASP A 254 -3.97 -36.76 21.18
C ASP A 254 -3.23 -35.41 21.11
N PHE A 255 -2.87 -34.88 22.28
CA PHE A 255 -2.20 -33.57 22.39
C PHE A 255 -0.81 -33.54 21.75
N ASP A 256 -0.08 -34.65 21.76
CA ASP A 256 1.24 -34.73 21.16
C ASP A 256 1.13 -34.67 19.63
N LEU A 257 0.18 -35.39 19.04
CA LEU A 257 -0.11 -35.29 17.61
C LEU A 257 -0.54 -33.87 17.21
N ILE A 258 -1.39 -33.22 18.02
CA ILE A 258 -1.81 -31.83 17.79
C ILE A 258 -0.59 -30.92 17.70
N TRP A 259 0.27 -30.93 18.72
CA TRP A 259 1.38 -29.99 18.81
C TRP A 259 2.38 -30.16 17.67
N ASN A 260 2.64 -31.39 17.26
CA ASN A 260 3.53 -31.70 16.14
C ASN A 260 2.93 -31.29 14.77
N LEU A 261 1.61 -31.31 14.62
CA LEU A 261 0.94 -30.91 13.37
C LEU A 261 0.70 -29.40 13.25
N VAL A 262 0.68 -28.65 14.35
CA VAL A 262 0.39 -27.20 14.35
C VAL A 262 1.26 -26.39 13.36
N PRO A 263 2.59 -26.54 13.29
CA PRO A 263 3.41 -25.80 12.33
C PRO A 263 3.03 -26.09 10.88
N GLY A 264 2.82 -27.37 10.54
CA GLY A 264 2.38 -27.79 9.21
C GLY A 264 0.98 -27.30 8.87
N ALA A 265 0.05 -27.36 9.83
CA ALA A 265 -1.31 -26.85 9.69
C ALA A 265 -1.32 -25.33 9.47
N LEU A 266 -0.45 -24.57 10.14
CA LEU A 266 -0.32 -23.13 9.94
C LEU A 266 0.18 -22.82 8.51
N ALA A 267 1.19 -23.55 8.04
CA ALA A 267 1.71 -23.40 6.69
C ALA A 267 0.65 -23.72 5.63
N VAL A 268 -0.04 -24.85 5.75
CA VAL A 268 -1.14 -25.25 4.83
C VAL A 268 -2.31 -24.26 4.89
N SER A 269 -2.60 -23.70 6.06
CA SER A 269 -3.65 -22.68 6.22
C SER A 269 -3.29 -21.40 5.48
N ALA A 270 -2.12 -20.84 5.75
CA ALA A 270 -1.66 -19.60 5.14
C ALA A 270 -1.59 -19.71 3.61
N ILE A 271 -0.94 -20.77 3.11
CA ILE A 271 -0.80 -21.00 1.67
C ILE A 271 -2.16 -21.28 1.02
N GLY A 272 -3.00 -22.10 1.65
CA GLY A 272 -4.34 -22.39 1.13
C GLY A 272 -5.25 -21.16 1.07
N LEU A 273 -5.14 -20.22 2.01
CA LEU A 273 -5.92 -18.97 1.96
C LEU A 273 -5.43 -18.05 0.84
N VAL A 274 -4.12 -17.95 0.65
CA VAL A 274 -3.53 -17.21 -0.48
C VAL A 274 -4.03 -17.80 -1.80
N GLU A 275 -3.97 -19.13 -1.97
CA GLU A 275 -4.43 -19.80 -3.19
C GLU A 275 -5.93 -19.58 -3.43
N ALA A 276 -6.77 -19.79 -2.40
CA ALA A 276 -8.21 -19.64 -2.50
C ALA A 276 -8.62 -18.21 -2.88
N VAL A 277 -8.03 -17.22 -2.21
CA VAL A 277 -8.38 -15.83 -2.44
C VAL A 277 -7.84 -15.31 -3.77
N SER A 278 -6.63 -15.70 -4.15
CA SER A 278 -6.08 -15.31 -5.45
C SER A 278 -6.93 -15.89 -6.59
N SER A 279 -7.38 -17.13 -6.43
CA SER A 279 -8.32 -17.78 -7.34
C SER A 279 -9.69 -17.09 -7.36
N ALA A 280 -10.21 -16.72 -6.19
CA ALA A 280 -11.50 -16.03 -6.10
C ALA A 280 -11.44 -14.63 -6.74
N ARG A 281 -10.39 -13.85 -6.45
CA ARG A 281 -10.22 -12.49 -6.99
C ARG A 281 -10.03 -12.50 -8.50
N SER A 282 -9.30 -13.47 -9.03
CA SER A 282 -9.11 -13.59 -10.49
C SER A 282 -10.39 -13.94 -11.24
N ILE A 283 -11.26 -14.76 -10.68
CA ILE A 283 -12.58 -15.02 -11.27
C ILE A 283 -13.56 -13.87 -11.01
N ALA A 284 -13.50 -13.22 -9.83
CA ALA A 284 -14.29 -12.04 -9.50
C ALA A 284 -14.00 -10.88 -10.47
N ALA A 285 -12.73 -10.65 -10.82
CA ALA A 285 -12.33 -9.65 -11.81
C ALA A 285 -12.93 -9.89 -13.21
N ARG A 286 -13.19 -11.16 -13.57
CA ARG A 286 -13.82 -11.53 -14.85
C ARG A 286 -15.35 -11.46 -14.81
N SER A 287 -15.95 -11.79 -13.67
CA SER A 287 -17.42 -11.84 -13.47
C SER A 287 -18.01 -10.49 -13.07
N GLY A 288 -17.20 -9.58 -12.51
CA GLY A 288 -17.66 -8.33 -11.90
C GLY A 288 -18.22 -8.50 -10.48
N ASP A 289 -18.04 -9.67 -9.87
CA ASP A 289 -18.53 -9.97 -8.53
C ASP A 289 -17.70 -9.27 -7.44
N ARG A 290 -18.35 -8.99 -6.31
CA ARG A 290 -17.66 -8.52 -5.09
C ARG A 290 -17.23 -9.72 -4.25
N LEU A 291 -15.98 -9.68 -3.78
CA LEU A 291 -15.41 -10.70 -2.91
C LEU A 291 -15.17 -10.14 -1.50
N ASP A 292 -15.74 -10.80 -0.50
CA ASP A 292 -15.39 -10.60 0.90
C ASP A 292 -14.36 -11.64 1.33
N SER A 293 -13.10 -11.23 1.44
CA SER A 293 -11.99 -12.12 1.79
C SER A 293 -12.13 -12.77 3.18
N ASN A 294 -12.74 -12.07 4.15
CA ASN A 294 -12.89 -12.63 5.49
C ASN A 294 -13.96 -13.71 5.52
N GLN A 295 -15.08 -13.49 4.82
CA GLN A 295 -16.11 -14.52 4.65
C GLN A 295 -15.56 -15.70 3.83
N GLU A 296 -14.72 -15.44 2.83
CA GLU A 296 -14.05 -16.49 2.09
C GLU A 296 -13.15 -17.35 2.99
N PHE A 297 -12.41 -16.73 3.93
CA PHE A 297 -11.61 -17.47 4.91
C PHE A 297 -12.46 -18.39 5.79
N VAL A 298 -13.64 -17.92 6.23
CA VAL A 298 -14.62 -18.73 6.97
C VAL A 298 -15.09 -19.92 6.13
N GLY A 299 -15.47 -19.69 4.87
CA GLY A 299 -15.89 -20.74 3.94
C GLY A 299 -14.80 -21.79 3.70
N GLN A 300 -13.55 -21.37 3.46
CA GLN A 300 -12.42 -22.29 3.31
C GLN A 300 -12.08 -23.05 4.60
N GLY A 301 -12.26 -22.42 5.76
CA GLY A 301 -12.07 -23.06 7.06
C GLY A 301 -13.08 -24.17 7.31
N LEU A 302 -14.37 -23.86 7.11
CA LEU A 302 -15.45 -24.83 7.23
C LEU A 302 -15.36 -25.94 6.17
N ALA A 303 -14.87 -25.64 4.97
CA ALA A 303 -14.60 -26.63 3.95
C ALA A 303 -13.53 -27.65 4.36
N SER A 304 -12.43 -27.20 4.95
CA SER A 304 -11.39 -28.08 5.49
C SER A 304 -11.87 -28.90 6.70
N ILE A 305 -12.66 -28.29 7.59
CA ILE A 305 -13.28 -29.01 8.72
C ILE A 305 -14.19 -30.12 8.19
N ALA A 306 -15.11 -29.79 7.27
CA ALA A 306 -16.02 -30.76 6.67
C ALA A 306 -15.27 -31.86 5.92
N ALA A 307 -14.21 -31.53 5.18
CA ALA A 307 -13.36 -32.55 4.54
C ALA A 307 -12.73 -33.49 5.59
N GLY A 308 -12.13 -32.97 6.66
CA GLY A 308 -11.52 -33.78 7.72
C GLY A 308 -12.52 -34.68 8.46
N MET A 309 -13.70 -34.17 8.79
CA MET A 309 -14.75 -34.94 9.48
C MET A 309 -15.28 -36.12 8.66
N PHE A 310 -15.19 -36.06 7.34
CA PHE A 310 -15.71 -37.07 6.42
C PHE A 310 -14.59 -37.84 5.70
N SER A 311 -13.50 -38.09 6.43
CA SER A 311 -12.34 -38.89 6.00
C SER A 311 -11.62 -38.35 4.76
N GLY A 312 -11.73 -37.05 4.49
CA GLY A 312 -10.92 -36.32 3.52
C GLY A 312 -9.67 -35.72 4.17
N TYR A 313 -9.00 -34.84 3.44
CA TYR A 313 -7.84 -34.08 3.92
C TYR A 313 -7.97 -32.59 3.56
N ALA A 314 -6.99 -31.77 3.93
CA ALA A 314 -7.06 -30.32 3.81
C ALA A 314 -7.34 -29.85 2.36
N VAL A 315 -8.32 -28.97 2.21
CA VAL A 315 -8.77 -28.41 0.93
C VAL A 315 -8.45 -26.92 0.79
N SER A 316 -8.51 -26.43 -0.45
CA SER A 316 -8.26 -25.05 -0.85
C SER A 316 -9.07 -24.69 -2.09
N GLY A 317 -9.16 -23.40 -2.40
CA GLY A 317 -9.80 -22.92 -3.62
C GLY A 317 -8.92 -23.20 -4.84
N SER A 318 -9.52 -23.65 -5.94
CA SER A 318 -8.77 -23.97 -7.17
C SER A 318 -9.13 -23.05 -8.31
N PHE A 319 -8.12 -22.36 -8.84
CA PHE A 319 -8.25 -21.52 -10.02
C PHE A 319 -8.84 -22.29 -11.22
N THR A 320 -8.21 -23.41 -11.61
CA THR A 320 -8.57 -24.16 -12.83
C THR A 320 -10.01 -24.64 -12.81
N ARG A 321 -10.49 -25.16 -11.67
CA ARG A 321 -11.87 -25.65 -11.53
C ARG A 321 -12.88 -24.51 -11.58
N SER A 322 -12.56 -23.40 -10.93
CA SER A 322 -13.38 -22.19 -10.93
C SER A 322 -13.49 -21.60 -12.34
N ALA A 323 -12.38 -21.58 -13.09
CA ALA A 323 -12.37 -21.13 -14.49
C ALA A 323 -13.21 -22.02 -15.41
N VAL A 324 -13.09 -23.36 -15.27
CA VAL A 324 -13.94 -24.32 -16.00
C VAL A 324 -15.42 -24.10 -15.69
N GLY A 325 -15.77 -23.93 -14.41
CA GLY A 325 -17.14 -23.67 -13.97
C GLY A 325 -17.72 -22.38 -14.55
N TYR A 326 -16.95 -21.30 -14.47
CA TYR A 326 -17.31 -20.00 -15.02
C TYR A 326 -17.51 -20.08 -16.54
N GLU A 327 -16.60 -20.74 -17.27
CA GLU A 327 -16.73 -20.91 -18.72
C GLU A 327 -17.82 -21.89 -19.16
N ALA A 328 -18.22 -22.82 -18.28
CA ALA A 328 -19.37 -23.68 -18.50
C ALA A 328 -20.70 -22.94 -18.28
N GLY A 329 -20.65 -21.67 -17.85
CA GLY A 329 -21.81 -20.81 -17.65
C GLY A 329 -22.41 -20.86 -16.24
N GLY A 330 -21.67 -21.37 -15.25
CA GLY A 330 -22.08 -21.32 -13.85
C GLY A 330 -22.20 -19.88 -13.36
N ARG A 331 -23.27 -19.57 -12.62
CA ARG A 331 -23.68 -18.22 -12.23
C ARG A 331 -23.64 -17.99 -10.73
N THR A 332 -23.89 -19.02 -9.94
CA THR A 332 -23.96 -18.90 -8.48
C THR A 332 -23.08 -19.95 -7.78
N ALA A 333 -22.89 -19.76 -6.47
CA ALA A 333 -22.16 -20.69 -5.61
C ALA A 333 -22.75 -22.11 -5.64
N MET A 334 -24.04 -22.25 -5.97
CA MET A 334 -24.68 -23.56 -6.14
C MET A 334 -24.02 -24.41 -7.23
N THR A 335 -23.32 -23.80 -8.20
CA THR A 335 -22.49 -24.54 -9.17
C THR A 335 -21.50 -25.49 -8.49
N SER A 336 -20.82 -25.00 -7.44
CA SER A 336 -19.86 -25.80 -6.67
C SER A 336 -20.55 -26.86 -5.81
N VAL A 337 -21.72 -26.54 -5.22
CA VAL A 337 -22.55 -27.53 -4.51
C VAL A 337 -22.97 -28.66 -5.45
N PHE A 338 -23.53 -28.33 -6.62
CA PHE A 338 -23.93 -29.33 -7.61
C PHE A 338 -22.73 -30.14 -8.12
N SER A 339 -21.56 -29.54 -8.27
CA SER A 339 -20.35 -30.29 -8.61
C SER A 339 -20.01 -31.35 -7.55
N GLY A 340 -20.10 -31.01 -6.26
CA GLY A 340 -19.91 -31.98 -5.16
C GLY A 340 -20.96 -33.09 -5.20
N LEU A 341 -22.23 -32.74 -5.43
CA LEU A 341 -23.32 -33.72 -5.56
C LEU A 341 -23.16 -34.61 -6.79
N TRP A 342 -22.77 -34.06 -7.94
CA TRP A 342 -22.50 -34.83 -9.14
C TRP A 342 -21.32 -35.77 -8.96
N LEU A 343 -20.27 -35.33 -8.26
CA LEU A 343 -19.16 -36.20 -7.93
C LEU A 343 -19.60 -37.35 -7.01
N MET A 344 -20.44 -37.08 -6.01
CA MET A 344 -21.04 -38.10 -5.16
C MET A 344 -21.85 -39.13 -5.97
N VAL A 345 -22.72 -38.65 -6.86
CA VAL A 345 -23.50 -39.50 -7.78
C VAL A 345 -22.56 -40.31 -8.68
N ALA A 346 -21.49 -39.69 -9.19
CA ALA A 346 -20.54 -40.35 -10.08
C ALA A 346 -19.79 -41.49 -9.39
N MET A 347 -19.39 -41.31 -8.13
CA MET A 347 -18.74 -42.35 -7.33
C MET A 347 -19.64 -43.57 -7.11
N LEU A 348 -20.94 -43.35 -6.89
CA LEU A 348 -21.90 -44.43 -6.62
C LEU A 348 -22.37 -45.16 -7.88
N PHE A 349 -22.67 -44.41 -8.95
CA PHE A 349 -23.41 -44.93 -10.10
C PHE A 349 -22.62 -44.91 -11.41
N LEU A 350 -21.68 -43.98 -11.60
CA LEU A 350 -20.95 -43.80 -12.88
C LEU A 350 -19.55 -44.44 -12.86
N ALA A 351 -19.21 -45.20 -11.83
CA ALA A 351 -17.94 -45.94 -11.74
C ALA A 351 -17.59 -46.76 -13.01
N PRO A 352 -18.53 -47.45 -13.68
CA PRO A 352 -18.23 -48.15 -14.94
C PRO A 352 -17.99 -47.22 -16.12
N LEU A 353 -18.63 -46.04 -16.13
CA LEU A 353 -18.57 -45.11 -17.26
C LEU A 353 -17.23 -44.35 -17.30
N ALA A 354 -16.62 -44.14 -16.13
CA ALA A 354 -15.28 -43.54 -16.02
C ALA A 354 -14.20 -44.32 -16.78
N ALA A 355 -14.37 -45.64 -16.95
CA ALA A 355 -13.46 -46.48 -17.72
C ALA A 355 -13.39 -46.10 -19.23
N TYR A 356 -14.33 -45.29 -19.73
CA TYR A 356 -14.34 -44.86 -21.13
C TYR A 356 -13.92 -43.41 -21.32
N LEU A 357 -13.72 -42.63 -20.25
CA LEU A 357 -13.41 -41.21 -20.35
C LEU A 357 -11.93 -40.98 -20.65
N PRO A 358 -11.55 -40.45 -21.83
CA PRO A 358 -10.15 -40.33 -22.22
C PRO A 358 -9.47 -39.15 -21.55
N ARG A 359 -8.24 -39.33 -21.04
CA ARG A 359 -7.43 -38.23 -20.47
C ARG A 359 -7.16 -37.11 -21.46
N ALA A 360 -6.96 -37.45 -22.73
CA ALA A 360 -6.74 -36.48 -23.81
C ALA A 360 -7.94 -35.54 -24.03
N SER A 361 -9.17 -36.00 -23.79
CA SER A 361 -10.38 -35.15 -23.92
C SER A 361 -10.44 -34.07 -22.84
N MET A 362 -10.06 -34.42 -21.60
CA MET A 362 -9.97 -33.47 -20.49
C MET A 362 -8.86 -32.44 -20.72
N ALA A 363 -7.71 -32.88 -21.25
CA ALA A 363 -6.63 -31.99 -21.67
C ALA A 363 -7.12 -30.98 -22.70
N GLY A 364 -7.92 -31.42 -23.68
CA GLY A 364 -8.56 -30.54 -24.67
C GLY A 364 -9.48 -29.48 -24.05
N VAL A 365 -10.34 -29.87 -23.11
CA VAL A 365 -11.19 -28.92 -22.35
C VAL A 365 -10.33 -27.88 -21.63
N LEU A 366 -9.30 -28.34 -20.90
CA LEU A 366 -8.41 -27.49 -20.11
C LEU A 366 -7.56 -26.54 -20.97
N LEU A 367 -7.18 -26.94 -22.18
CA LEU A 367 -6.48 -26.07 -23.13
C LEU A 367 -7.39 -24.95 -23.66
N VAL A 368 -8.66 -25.25 -23.93
CA VAL A 368 -9.62 -24.24 -24.38
C VAL A 368 -9.91 -23.21 -23.28
N THR A 369 -10.08 -23.65 -22.03
CA THR A 369 -10.23 -22.73 -20.88
C THR A 369 -8.96 -21.92 -20.64
N ALA A 370 -7.78 -22.54 -20.71
CA ALA A 370 -6.51 -21.86 -20.55
C ALA A 370 -6.30 -20.72 -21.57
N TRP A 371 -6.73 -20.92 -22.82
CA TRP A 371 -6.65 -19.88 -23.85
C TRP A 371 -7.49 -18.64 -23.53
N GLY A 372 -8.64 -18.83 -22.87
CA GLY A 372 -9.55 -17.73 -22.49
C GLY A 372 -9.11 -16.93 -21.27
N MET A 373 -8.04 -17.35 -20.57
CA MET A 373 -7.60 -16.71 -19.32
C MET A 373 -6.72 -15.49 -19.52
N ALA A 374 -6.05 -15.36 -20.66
CA ALA A 374 -5.16 -14.23 -20.92
C ALA A 374 -5.88 -13.09 -21.66
N ASP A 375 -6.22 -12.01 -20.95
CA ASP A 375 -6.74 -10.78 -21.59
C ASP A 375 -5.60 -9.97 -22.21
N ARG A 376 -5.27 -10.31 -23.46
CA ARG A 376 -4.20 -9.65 -24.23
C ARG A 376 -4.44 -8.15 -24.43
N ARG A 377 -5.70 -7.70 -24.45
CA ARG A 377 -6.03 -6.29 -24.69
C ARG A 377 -5.70 -5.47 -23.46
N GLU A 378 -6.13 -5.95 -22.30
CA GLU A 378 -5.85 -5.26 -21.03
C GLU A 378 -4.36 -5.33 -20.68
N MET A 379 -3.69 -6.46 -20.93
CA MET A 379 -2.23 -6.55 -20.74
C MET A 379 -1.49 -5.51 -21.56
N LYS A 380 -1.87 -5.35 -22.84
CA LYS A 380 -1.26 -4.35 -23.72
C LYS A 380 -1.53 -2.93 -23.22
N ARG A 381 -2.73 -2.64 -22.72
CA ARG A 381 -3.08 -1.32 -22.16
C ARG A 381 -2.24 -0.98 -20.93
N ILE A 382 -2.10 -1.91 -19.99
CA ILE A 382 -1.29 -1.70 -18.78
C ILE A 382 0.18 -1.47 -19.15
N LEU A 383 0.73 -2.30 -20.05
CA LEU A 383 2.10 -2.20 -20.55
C LEU A 383 2.41 -0.87 -21.25
N GLN A 384 1.39 -0.19 -21.79
CA GLN A 384 1.53 1.08 -22.49
C GLN A 384 1.25 2.31 -21.61
N THR A 385 0.55 2.16 -20.48
CA THR A 385 0.02 3.30 -19.70
C THR A 385 0.86 3.62 -18.47
N SER A 386 1.24 2.63 -17.66
CA SER A 386 1.88 2.85 -16.35
C SER A 386 3.10 1.95 -16.18
N ARG A 387 4.28 2.54 -16.04
CA ARG A 387 5.53 1.80 -15.77
C ARG A 387 5.45 1.02 -14.45
N GLY A 388 4.73 1.55 -13.47
CA GLY A 388 4.55 0.88 -12.17
C GLY A 388 3.73 -0.39 -12.29
N ASP A 389 2.56 -0.28 -12.91
CA ASP A 389 1.65 -1.41 -13.10
C ASP A 389 2.22 -2.44 -14.07
N SER A 390 2.95 -1.99 -15.10
CA SER A 390 3.72 -2.84 -16.00
C SER A 390 4.73 -3.69 -15.26
N SER A 391 5.48 -3.10 -14.31
CA SER A 391 6.47 -3.85 -13.53
C SER A 391 5.83 -4.91 -12.64
N ILE A 392 4.66 -4.62 -12.05
CA ILE A 392 3.90 -5.58 -11.23
C ILE A 392 3.36 -6.72 -12.10
N LEU A 393 2.78 -6.40 -13.26
CA LEU A 393 2.26 -7.38 -14.22
C LEU A 393 3.36 -8.36 -14.68
N VAL A 394 4.49 -7.83 -15.16
CA VAL A 394 5.60 -8.64 -15.68
C VAL A 394 6.25 -9.46 -14.56
N ALA A 395 6.46 -8.88 -13.38
CA ALA A 395 7.00 -9.61 -12.23
C ALA A 395 6.07 -10.76 -11.82
N THR A 396 4.76 -10.53 -11.75
CA THR A 396 3.79 -11.58 -11.38
C THR A 396 3.71 -12.67 -12.45
N LEU A 397 3.69 -12.29 -13.74
CA LEU A 397 3.70 -13.24 -14.84
C LEU A 397 4.96 -14.12 -14.80
N ALA A 398 6.14 -13.51 -14.67
CA ALA A 398 7.40 -14.23 -14.56
C ALA A 398 7.44 -15.14 -13.33
N ALA A 399 7.03 -14.63 -12.16
CA ALA A 399 6.94 -15.41 -10.93
C ALA A 399 5.97 -16.60 -11.09
N THR A 400 4.85 -16.42 -11.79
CA THR A 400 3.90 -17.52 -12.05
C THR A 400 4.50 -18.60 -12.91
N LEU A 401 5.39 -18.27 -13.86
CA LEU A 401 6.03 -19.26 -14.73
C LEU A 401 7.23 -19.97 -14.08
N LEU A 402 7.84 -19.35 -13.07
CA LEU A 402 9.10 -19.79 -12.46
C LEU A 402 8.95 -20.37 -11.05
N LEU A 403 7.92 -19.94 -10.30
CA LEU A 403 7.66 -20.31 -8.92
C LEU A 403 6.31 -21.03 -8.80
N PRO A 404 6.06 -21.77 -7.70
CA PRO A 404 4.71 -22.26 -7.39
C PRO A 404 3.70 -21.10 -7.34
N LEU A 405 2.44 -21.39 -7.72
CA LEU A 405 1.40 -20.39 -7.99
C LEU A 405 1.15 -19.46 -6.79
N GLU A 406 1.17 -20.00 -5.57
CA GLU A 406 0.99 -19.25 -4.33
C GLU A 406 2.06 -18.18 -4.12
N PHE A 407 3.34 -18.50 -4.39
CA PHE A 407 4.44 -17.57 -4.25
C PHE A 407 4.40 -16.50 -5.34
N ALA A 408 3.89 -16.84 -6.53
CA ALA A 408 3.76 -15.88 -7.61
C ALA A 408 2.84 -14.70 -7.24
N VAL A 409 1.70 -14.98 -6.62
CA VAL A 409 0.77 -13.93 -6.17
C VAL A 409 1.37 -13.15 -5.01
N LEU A 410 2.00 -13.81 -4.04
CA LEU A 410 2.67 -13.14 -2.93
C LEU A 410 3.80 -12.21 -3.42
N SER A 411 4.61 -12.65 -4.39
CA SER A 411 5.62 -11.79 -5.02
C SER A 411 5.00 -10.59 -5.72
N GLY A 412 3.91 -10.79 -6.48
CA GLY A 412 3.18 -9.69 -7.11
C GLY A 412 2.64 -8.68 -6.10
N MET A 413 2.03 -9.15 -5.01
CA MET A 413 1.57 -8.32 -3.89
C MET A 413 2.71 -7.57 -3.23
N LEU A 414 3.84 -8.24 -2.98
CA LEU A 414 5.01 -7.64 -2.35
C LEU A 414 5.60 -6.51 -3.22
N VAL A 415 5.69 -6.73 -4.54
CA VAL A 415 6.13 -5.68 -5.48
C VAL A 415 5.13 -4.52 -5.50
N SER A 416 3.83 -4.81 -5.54
CA SER A 416 2.78 -3.79 -5.48
C SER A 416 2.86 -2.96 -4.19
N PHE A 417 3.00 -3.63 -3.05
CA PHE A 417 3.15 -3.00 -1.74
C PHE A 417 4.44 -2.19 -1.64
N ALA A 418 5.58 -2.73 -2.05
CA ALA A 418 6.86 -2.03 -2.04
C ALA A 418 6.82 -0.77 -2.91
N ARG A 419 6.22 -0.84 -4.10
CA ARG A 419 6.05 0.33 -4.96
C ARG A 419 5.12 1.38 -4.35
N TYR A 420 4.01 0.96 -3.74
CA TYR A 420 3.11 1.86 -3.03
C TYR A 420 3.82 2.54 -1.85
N LEU A 421 4.61 1.78 -1.09
CA LEU A 421 5.39 2.28 0.04
C LEU A 421 6.42 3.30 -0.43
N ILE A 422 7.20 2.97 -1.47
CA ILE A 422 8.19 3.90 -2.07
C ILE A 422 7.49 5.21 -2.49
N LYS A 423 6.37 5.11 -3.21
CA LYS A 423 5.60 6.27 -3.67
C LYS A 423 5.12 7.15 -2.51
N THR A 424 4.70 6.55 -1.41
CA THR A 424 4.18 7.27 -0.23
C THR A 424 5.30 7.79 0.67
N SER A 425 6.47 7.15 0.68
CA SER A 425 7.67 7.59 1.41
C SER A 425 8.40 8.77 0.75
N THR A 426 8.10 9.07 -0.51
CA THR A 426 8.65 10.23 -1.22
C THR A 426 7.53 11.20 -1.58
N PRO A 427 6.86 11.81 -0.59
CA PRO A 427 5.82 12.80 -0.84
C PRO A 427 6.40 14.01 -1.59
N GLY A 428 5.55 14.70 -2.34
CA GLY A 428 5.94 15.93 -3.02
C GLY A 428 6.24 17.03 -1.99
N VAL A 429 7.42 17.64 -2.06
CA VAL A 429 7.76 18.80 -1.23
C VAL A 429 8.33 19.86 -2.15
N TYR A 430 7.54 20.92 -2.36
CA TYR A 430 7.83 21.89 -3.41
C TYR A 430 7.81 23.32 -2.85
N PRO A 431 8.76 24.17 -3.25
CA PRO A 431 8.59 25.60 -3.10
C PRO A 431 7.42 26.05 -3.97
N VAL A 432 6.57 26.91 -3.42
CA VAL A 432 5.41 27.47 -4.13
C VAL A 432 5.45 28.99 -4.13
N ILE A 433 4.95 29.57 -5.21
CA ILE A 433 4.81 31.02 -5.38
C ILE A 433 3.38 31.34 -5.81
N PRO A 434 2.86 32.54 -5.53
CA PRO A 434 1.56 32.93 -6.05
C PRO A 434 1.56 32.97 -7.58
N ASP A 435 0.39 32.70 -8.18
CA ASP A 435 0.11 32.90 -9.59
C ASP A 435 0.07 34.39 -9.94
N GLU A 436 0.02 34.73 -11.24
CA GLU A 436 0.04 36.12 -11.72
C GLU A 436 -1.08 36.99 -11.14
N ASN A 437 -2.19 36.37 -10.72
CA ASN A 437 -3.34 37.06 -10.15
C ASN A 437 -3.36 37.05 -8.61
N PHE A 438 -2.34 36.50 -7.95
CA PHE A 438 -2.23 36.35 -6.50
C PHE A 438 -3.41 35.61 -5.84
N ARG A 439 -4.03 34.67 -6.55
CA ARG A 439 -5.19 33.89 -6.08
C ARG A 439 -4.84 32.46 -5.70
N HIS A 440 -3.89 31.88 -6.39
CA HIS A 440 -3.49 30.49 -6.17
C HIS A 440 -1.98 30.39 -6.03
N PHE A 441 -1.53 29.33 -5.37
CA PHE A 441 -0.12 28.96 -5.38
C PHE A 441 0.14 27.98 -6.51
N VAL A 442 1.28 28.15 -7.17
CA VAL A 442 1.81 27.23 -8.18
C VAL A 442 3.20 26.78 -7.79
N HIS A 443 3.60 25.59 -8.23
CA HIS A 443 4.96 25.10 -8.00
C HIS A 443 5.97 26.05 -8.66
N ALA A 444 6.97 26.44 -7.88
CA ALA A 444 8.06 27.27 -8.37
C ALA A 444 8.89 26.45 -9.38
N GLY A 445 8.83 26.86 -10.65
CA GLY A 445 9.64 26.27 -11.72
C GLY A 445 11.15 26.50 -11.50
N ARG A 446 11.99 25.86 -12.33
CA ARG A 446 13.44 26.11 -12.28
C ARG A 446 13.73 27.57 -12.62
N GLY A 447 14.40 28.28 -11.71
CA GLY A 447 14.72 29.71 -11.87
C GLY A 447 13.57 30.66 -11.51
N ALA A 448 12.49 30.16 -10.89
CA ALA A 448 11.44 31.00 -10.36
C ALA A 448 12.00 31.94 -9.27
N VAL A 449 11.54 33.18 -9.31
CA VAL A 449 11.93 34.21 -8.35
C VAL A 449 11.19 33.97 -7.04
N VAL A 450 11.94 33.76 -5.96
CA VAL A 450 11.41 33.50 -4.61
C VAL A 450 11.68 34.68 -3.67
N CYS A 451 10.90 34.78 -2.59
CA CYS A 451 11.10 35.82 -1.59
C CYS A 451 12.40 35.56 -0.81
N PRO A 452 13.28 36.56 -0.62
CA PRO A 452 14.49 36.38 0.17
C PRO A 452 14.22 36.21 1.67
N GLN A 453 13.15 36.81 2.20
CA GLN A 453 12.88 36.78 3.65
C GLN A 453 12.18 35.50 4.12
N MET A 454 11.34 34.90 3.27
CA MET A 454 10.56 33.72 3.63
C MET A 454 10.49 32.68 2.52
N GLY A 455 10.59 31.41 2.90
CA GLY A 455 10.25 30.28 2.05
C GLY A 455 8.78 29.90 2.24
N VAL A 456 8.06 29.65 1.15
CA VAL A 456 6.73 29.01 1.19
C VAL A 456 6.87 27.62 0.58
N MET A 457 6.67 26.59 1.40
CA MET A 457 6.83 25.20 0.99
C MET A 457 5.51 24.46 1.18
N GLU A 458 5.11 23.69 0.17
CA GLU A 458 3.91 22.85 0.22
C GLU A 458 4.29 21.38 0.34
N ILE A 459 3.64 20.68 1.27
CA ILE A 459 3.84 19.25 1.51
C ILE A 459 2.61 18.49 0.99
N GLU A 460 2.85 17.64 0.00
CA GLU A 460 1.83 16.80 -0.64
C GLU A 460 1.98 15.34 -0.19
N GLY A 461 1.30 14.98 0.90
CA GLY A 461 1.26 13.62 1.41
C GLY A 461 1.34 13.53 2.93
N SER A 462 1.41 12.31 3.45
CA SER A 462 1.43 12.05 4.89
C SER A 462 2.83 12.17 5.49
N LEU A 463 2.91 12.71 6.71
CA LEU A 463 4.13 12.80 7.51
C LEU A 463 4.21 11.61 8.47
N TYR A 464 4.86 10.54 8.03
CA TYR A 464 5.06 9.35 8.85
C TYR A 464 6.52 8.89 8.82
N PHE A 465 6.90 7.94 9.68
CA PHE A 465 8.28 7.45 9.83
C PHE A 465 9.00 7.14 8.50
N GLY A 466 8.27 6.70 7.47
CA GLY A 466 8.84 6.41 6.15
C GLY A 466 9.07 7.64 5.27
N ALA A 467 8.38 8.75 5.51
CA ALA A 467 8.42 9.95 4.68
C ALA A 467 9.24 11.10 5.28
N VAL A 468 9.36 11.15 6.61
CA VAL A 468 9.97 12.31 7.31
C VAL A 468 11.37 12.65 6.86
N HIS A 469 12.21 11.65 6.59
CA HIS A 469 13.58 11.89 6.15
C HIS A 469 13.61 12.59 4.79
N HIS A 470 12.77 12.17 3.84
CA HIS A 470 12.67 12.81 2.53
C HIS A 470 12.18 14.26 2.63
N VAL A 471 11.17 14.50 3.47
CA VAL A 471 10.62 15.85 3.69
C VAL A 471 11.66 16.76 4.33
N GLU A 472 12.35 16.30 5.37
CA GLU A 472 13.40 17.07 6.03
C GLU A 472 14.56 17.39 5.08
N GLU A 473 14.98 16.42 4.26
CA GLU A 473 15.99 16.60 3.20
C GLU A 473 15.57 17.70 2.22
N ALA A 474 14.31 17.71 1.77
CA ALA A 474 13.78 18.69 0.83
C ALA A 474 13.70 20.10 1.45
N LEU A 475 13.24 20.21 2.70
CA LEU A 475 13.20 21.49 3.42
C LEU A 475 14.61 22.04 3.67
N ARG A 476 15.55 21.16 4.03
CA ARG A 476 16.96 21.51 4.21
C ARG A 476 17.58 21.98 2.88
N ALA A 477 17.36 21.26 1.80
CA ALA A 477 17.84 21.65 0.48
C ALA A 477 17.27 22.99 0.01
N ASN A 478 16.03 23.34 0.38
CA ASN A 478 15.48 24.67 0.12
C ASN A 478 16.22 25.76 0.91
N GLN A 479 16.46 25.51 2.20
CA GLN A 479 17.17 26.45 3.07
C GLN A 479 18.62 26.67 2.61
N GLU A 480 19.32 25.60 2.22
CA GLU A 480 20.69 25.68 1.68
C GLU A 480 20.76 26.47 0.37
N ARG A 481 19.73 26.38 -0.48
CA ARG A 481 19.63 27.18 -1.71
C ARG A 481 19.28 28.64 -1.46
N ASN A 482 18.56 28.93 -0.37
CA ASN A 482 18.07 30.27 -0.05
C ASN A 482 18.43 30.63 1.41
N PRO A 483 19.71 30.85 1.74
CA PRO A 483 20.16 31.08 3.12
C PRO A 483 19.59 32.36 3.76
N GLU A 484 19.15 33.32 2.95
CA GLU A 484 18.50 34.55 3.42
C GLU A 484 17.08 34.33 3.99
N GLN A 485 16.45 33.19 3.63
CA GLN A 485 15.10 32.84 4.08
C GLN A 485 15.13 32.41 5.55
N THR A 486 14.97 33.40 6.43
CA THR A 486 14.92 33.18 7.88
C THR A 486 13.56 32.67 8.35
N PHE A 487 12.48 32.92 7.60
CA PHE A 487 11.14 32.44 7.92
C PHE A 487 10.67 31.32 6.96
N LEU A 488 9.91 30.36 7.47
CA LEU A 488 9.32 29.28 6.68
C LEU A 488 7.82 29.19 6.90
N LEU A 489 7.04 29.26 5.83
CA LEU A 489 5.61 28.94 5.84
C LEU A 489 5.41 27.55 5.23
N LEU A 490 5.02 26.58 6.05
CA LEU A 490 4.67 25.23 5.63
C LEU A 490 3.16 25.12 5.37
N ARG A 491 2.80 24.87 4.11
CA ARG A 491 1.42 24.61 3.71
C ARG A 491 1.11 23.13 3.86
N MET A 492 0.19 22.83 4.78
CA MET A 492 -0.20 21.48 5.22
C MET A 492 -1.59 21.04 4.72
N HIS A 493 -2.20 21.78 3.80
CA HIS A 493 -3.53 21.50 3.25
C HIS A 493 -3.67 20.07 2.68
N MET A 494 -2.58 19.50 2.19
CA MET A 494 -2.51 18.16 1.58
C MET A 494 -1.90 17.10 2.50
N VAL A 495 -1.67 17.44 3.78
CA VAL A 495 -1.16 16.50 4.79
C VAL A 495 -2.33 15.84 5.52
N ASP A 496 -2.63 14.60 5.14
CA ASP A 496 -3.75 13.84 5.68
C ASP A 496 -3.46 13.20 7.04
N HIS A 497 -2.20 12.82 7.29
CA HIS A 497 -1.79 12.11 8.48
C HIS A 497 -0.41 12.57 8.95
N CYS A 498 -0.24 12.65 10.27
CA CYS A 498 1.03 12.93 10.92
C CYS A 498 1.20 11.98 12.11
N ASP A 499 2.29 11.21 12.12
CA ASP A 499 2.67 10.36 13.26
C ASP A 499 3.68 11.07 14.18
N VAL A 500 4.10 10.38 15.24
CA VAL A 500 5.07 10.90 16.21
C VAL A 500 6.41 11.27 15.54
N SER A 501 6.87 10.48 14.57
CA SER A 501 8.09 10.79 13.82
C SER A 501 7.91 12.07 12.98
N GLY A 502 6.73 12.26 12.41
CA GLY A 502 6.33 13.50 11.74
C GLY A 502 6.48 14.73 12.65
N ILE A 503 5.98 14.64 13.88
CA ILE A 503 6.11 15.71 14.87
C ILE A 503 7.57 15.97 15.23
N HIS A 504 8.38 14.93 15.48
CA HIS A 504 9.82 15.09 15.76
C HIS A 504 10.57 15.78 14.63
N MET A 505 10.23 15.48 13.38
CA MET A 505 10.79 16.17 12.22
C MET A 505 10.41 17.64 12.21
N LEU A 506 9.13 17.98 12.45
CA LEU A 506 8.69 19.37 12.56
C LEU A 506 9.41 20.12 13.69
N GLU A 507 9.61 19.49 14.85
CA GLU A 507 10.41 20.08 15.94
C GLU A 507 11.85 20.37 15.52
N ALA A 508 12.49 19.46 14.78
CA ALA A 508 13.84 19.65 14.27
C ALA A 508 13.91 20.82 13.28
N VAL A 509 12.90 20.95 12.40
CA VAL A 509 12.77 22.07 11.47
C VAL A 509 12.59 23.39 12.24
N VAL A 510 11.69 23.45 13.22
CA VAL A 510 11.47 24.65 14.06
C VAL A 510 12.75 25.07 14.77
N LYS A 511 13.43 24.13 15.47
CA LYS A 511 14.69 24.40 16.17
C LYS A 511 15.76 24.94 15.21
N ARG A 512 15.81 24.42 13.99
CA ARG A 512 16.77 24.85 12.97
C ARG A 512 16.51 26.28 12.52
N TYR A 513 15.29 26.64 12.13
CA TYR A 513 14.96 27.99 11.68
C TYR A 513 15.13 29.04 12.81
N ARG A 514 14.73 28.70 14.04
CA ARG A 514 14.94 29.57 15.21
C ARG A 514 16.41 29.84 15.52
N ARG A 515 17.29 28.86 15.28
CA ARG A 515 18.75 29.06 15.45
C ARG A 515 19.31 30.14 14.50
N PHE A 516 18.71 30.32 13.34
CA PHE A 516 19.09 31.36 12.37
C PHE A 516 18.30 32.67 12.54
N GLY A 517 17.55 32.82 13.64
CA GLY A 517 16.90 34.08 14.02
C GLY A 517 15.54 34.36 13.37
N GLY A 518 14.93 33.37 12.70
CA GLY A 518 13.54 33.44 12.26
C GLY A 518 12.66 32.36 12.90
N ASP A 519 11.58 31.95 12.24
CA ASP A 519 10.63 30.97 12.78
C ASP A 519 9.84 30.23 11.68
N VAL A 520 9.10 29.20 12.09
CA VAL A 520 8.26 28.35 11.21
C VAL A 520 6.79 28.60 11.50
N TYR A 521 5.99 28.68 10.44
CA TYR A 521 4.55 28.87 10.47
C TYR A 521 3.87 27.74 9.71
N LEU A 522 2.72 27.28 10.22
CA LEU A 522 1.91 26.25 9.58
C LEU A 522 0.62 26.87 9.04
N ASP A 523 0.25 26.51 7.82
CA ASP A 523 -1.01 26.90 7.17
C ASP A 523 -1.78 25.64 6.76
N GLY A 524 -3.11 25.65 6.89
CA GLY A 524 -3.96 24.58 6.37
C GLY A 524 -3.88 23.24 7.12
N VAL A 525 -3.61 23.26 8.42
CA VAL A 525 -3.48 22.03 9.22
C VAL A 525 -4.85 21.32 9.31
N ARG A 526 -4.93 20.09 8.78
CA ARG A 526 -6.17 19.29 8.85
C ARG A 526 -6.51 18.89 10.30
N PRO A 527 -7.79 18.73 10.66
CA PRO A 527 -8.21 18.41 12.03
C PRO A 527 -7.55 17.18 12.64
N GLY A 528 -7.32 16.12 11.84
CA GLY A 528 -6.65 14.91 12.31
C GLY A 528 -5.18 15.13 12.67
N VAL A 529 -4.48 15.98 11.91
CA VAL A 529 -3.08 16.37 12.17
C VAL A 529 -3.01 17.34 13.35
N TYR A 530 -3.93 18.31 13.41
CA TYR A 530 -4.02 19.24 14.54
C TYR A 530 -4.24 18.51 15.86
N HIS A 531 -5.11 17.49 15.88
CA HIS A 531 -5.33 16.68 17.08
C HIS A 531 -4.05 15.99 17.55
N MET A 532 -3.24 15.45 16.63
CA MET A 532 -1.95 14.84 16.96
C MET A 532 -0.94 15.88 17.47
N ILE A 533 -0.87 17.06 16.85
CA ILE A 533 -0.03 18.19 17.28
C ILE A 533 -0.37 18.58 18.73
N HIS A 534 -1.65 18.73 19.03
CA HIS A 534 -2.13 19.13 20.35
C HIS A 534 -1.91 18.05 21.42
N LEU A 535 -2.20 16.77 21.09
CA LEU A 535 -1.95 15.64 22.00
C LEU A 535 -0.47 15.49 22.35
N TYR A 536 0.41 15.72 21.37
CA TYR A 536 1.85 15.66 21.58
C TYR A 536 2.39 16.91 22.31
N GLY A 537 1.71 18.04 22.21
CA GLY A 537 2.12 19.33 22.78
C GLY A 537 3.06 20.13 21.87
N PHE A 538 3.07 19.84 20.57
CA PHE A 538 3.89 20.54 19.59
C PHE A 538 3.42 21.98 19.36
N ASP A 539 2.12 22.24 19.50
CA ASP A 539 1.51 23.58 19.47
C ASP A 539 2.15 24.53 20.50
N ARG A 540 2.50 24.04 21.69
CA ARG A 540 3.19 24.84 22.73
C ARG A 540 4.63 25.17 22.37
N MET A 541 5.31 24.26 21.69
CA MET A 541 6.68 24.48 21.24
C MET A 541 6.71 25.43 20.03
N LEU A 542 5.81 25.23 19.08
CA LEU A 542 5.69 26.06 17.89
C LEU A 542 5.19 27.48 18.24
N GLY A 543 4.28 27.60 19.21
CA GLY A 543 3.48 28.81 19.43
C GLY A 543 2.14 28.65 18.74
N ALA A 544 1.03 28.86 19.47
CA ALA A 544 -0.31 28.71 18.91
C ALA A 544 -0.58 29.75 17.80
N GLU A 545 0.04 30.92 17.92
CA GLU A 545 0.06 32.02 16.96
C GLU A 545 0.75 31.68 15.63
N ASN A 546 1.61 30.66 15.63
CA ASN A 546 2.33 30.21 14.43
C ASN A 546 1.55 29.14 13.65
N ILE A 547 0.37 28.74 14.13
CA ILE A 547 -0.59 27.92 13.37
C ILE A 547 -1.64 28.87 12.81
N LEU A 548 -1.55 29.15 11.51
CA LEU A 548 -2.40 30.11 10.82
C LEU A 548 -3.71 29.44 10.40
N GLU A 549 -4.81 29.93 10.98
CA GLU A 549 -6.18 29.56 10.59
C GLU A 549 -6.81 30.57 9.61
N SER A 550 -6.10 31.65 9.27
CA SER A 550 -6.63 32.74 8.43
C SER A 550 -6.68 32.38 6.95
N ASP A 551 -7.72 32.85 6.25
CA ASP A 551 -7.84 32.76 4.78
C ASP A 551 -6.71 33.48 4.02
N ASP A 552 -5.93 34.34 4.71
CA ASP A 552 -4.80 35.07 4.16
C ASP A 552 -3.51 34.87 5.00
N PRO A 553 -2.84 33.71 4.88
CA PRO A 553 -1.62 33.43 5.63
C PRO A 553 -0.45 34.32 5.17
N ILE A 554 -0.44 34.79 3.93
CA ILE A 554 0.63 35.66 3.41
C ILE A 554 0.50 37.07 3.99
N GLY A 555 -0.70 37.64 4.02
CA GLY A 555 -0.93 38.92 4.68
C GLY A 555 -0.54 38.88 6.16
N HIS A 556 -0.87 37.79 6.87
CA HIS A 556 -0.41 37.61 8.25
C HIS A 556 1.12 37.65 8.34
N MET A 557 1.81 36.84 7.54
CA MET A 557 3.27 36.81 7.51
C MET A 557 3.84 38.19 7.19
N PHE A 558 3.32 38.86 6.17
CA PHE A 558 3.83 40.14 5.71
C PHE A 558 3.66 41.27 6.74
N HIS A 559 2.50 41.35 7.39
CA HIS A 559 2.19 42.46 8.30
C HIS A 559 2.70 42.26 9.73
N LYS A 560 2.85 41.02 10.19
CA LYS A 560 3.19 40.71 11.59
C LYS A 560 4.59 40.15 11.77
N VAL A 561 5.16 39.51 10.75
CA VAL A 561 6.39 38.72 10.87
C VAL A 561 7.53 39.31 10.05
N LEU A 562 7.28 39.60 8.77
CA LEU A 562 8.30 40.11 7.87
C LEU A 562 8.64 41.58 8.16
N HIS A 563 9.79 42.02 7.65
CA HIS A 563 10.23 43.41 7.75
C HIS A 563 9.91 44.18 6.46
N PRO A 564 8.90 45.08 6.45
CA PRO A 564 8.57 45.87 5.26
C PRO A 564 9.73 46.75 4.79
N GLY A 565 10.58 47.22 5.72
CA GLY A 565 11.79 47.98 5.38
C GLY A 565 12.76 47.19 4.49
N PHE A 566 12.95 45.89 4.74
CA PHE A 566 13.76 45.04 3.85
C PHE A 566 13.12 44.96 2.47
N CYS A 567 11.79 44.79 2.39
CA CYS A 567 11.07 44.83 1.12
C CYS A 567 11.32 46.15 0.37
N ILE A 568 11.22 47.29 1.04
CA ILE A 568 11.36 48.63 0.42
C ILE A 568 12.80 48.87 -0.07
N TYR A 569 13.80 48.62 0.78
CA TYR A 569 15.17 49.12 0.59
C TYR A 569 16.17 48.08 0.08
N THR A 570 15.92 46.79 0.31
CA THR A 570 16.94 45.72 0.10
C THR A 570 16.47 44.63 -0.85
N CYS A 571 15.17 44.32 -0.86
CA CYS A 571 14.65 43.16 -1.59
C CYS A 571 14.73 43.36 -3.11
N PRO A 572 15.43 42.48 -3.85
CA PRO A 572 15.55 42.57 -5.30
C PRO A 572 14.23 42.30 -6.03
N HIS A 573 13.29 41.58 -5.40
CA HIS A 573 12.13 40.99 -6.05
C HIS A 573 10.78 41.32 -5.36
N ARG A 574 9.67 41.12 -6.08
CA ARG A 574 8.30 41.35 -5.60
C ARG A 574 7.40 40.16 -5.91
N VAL A 575 7.45 39.19 -5.01
CA VAL A 575 6.82 37.87 -5.22
C VAL A 575 5.35 37.85 -4.79
N PHE A 576 4.94 38.66 -3.81
CA PHE A 576 3.57 38.65 -3.26
C PHE A 576 2.83 39.96 -3.51
N ALA A 577 1.50 39.94 -3.47
CA ALA A 577 0.66 41.13 -3.73
C ALA A 577 0.97 42.27 -2.75
N GLU A 578 1.18 41.93 -1.48
CA GLU A 578 1.43 42.85 -0.37
C GLU A 578 2.73 43.63 -0.57
N CYS A 579 3.76 42.98 -1.12
CA CYS A 579 5.03 43.65 -1.37
C CYS A 579 5.01 44.48 -2.67
N GLN A 580 4.17 44.13 -3.65
CA GLN A 580 3.97 44.94 -4.86
C GLN A 580 3.34 46.30 -4.56
N ALA A 581 2.55 46.40 -3.49
CA ALA A 581 1.95 47.64 -3.05
C ALA A 581 2.92 48.61 -2.35
N LEU A 582 4.17 48.20 -2.07
CA LEU A 582 5.16 49.04 -1.38
C LEU A 582 5.96 49.94 -2.34
N PRO A 583 6.27 51.19 -1.94
CA PRO A 583 7.21 52.04 -2.69
C PRO A 583 8.60 51.39 -2.73
N LYS A 584 9.32 51.52 -3.85
CA LYS A 584 10.69 51.00 -4.00
C LYS A 584 11.67 52.16 -4.02
N GLU A 585 12.37 52.36 -2.90
CA GLU A 585 13.52 53.26 -2.80
C GLU A 585 14.77 52.39 -2.71
N ILE A 586 15.32 52.00 -3.87
CA ILE A 586 16.58 51.27 -3.91
C ILE A 586 17.64 52.27 -3.42
N LEU A 587 18.35 51.95 -2.33
CA LEU A 587 19.51 52.71 -1.91
C LEU A 587 20.44 52.88 -3.11
N ALA A 588 20.76 54.13 -3.46
CA ALA A 588 21.59 54.44 -4.62
C ALA A 588 22.90 53.62 -4.57
N GLU A 589 23.34 53.13 -5.74
CA GLU A 589 24.62 52.42 -5.89
C GLU A 589 25.74 53.26 -5.25
N GLY A 590 26.26 52.81 -4.11
CA GLY A 590 27.23 53.53 -3.30
C GLY A 590 26.89 53.66 -1.81
N ALA A 591 25.65 53.36 -1.38
CA ALA A 591 25.41 53.05 0.03
C ALA A 591 26.16 51.75 0.37
N PRO A 592 26.94 51.69 1.47
CA PRO A 592 27.64 50.46 1.83
C PRO A 592 26.62 49.34 1.91
N GLN A 593 26.71 48.39 0.97
CA GLN A 593 26.08 47.10 1.13
C GLN A 593 26.58 46.53 2.45
N ALA A 594 25.75 45.76 3.15
CA ALA A 594 26.17 44.95 4.29
C ALA A 594 27.15 43.86 3.80
N ALA A 595 28.32 44.30 3.33
CA ALA A 595 29.46 43.50 3.01
C ALA A 595 30.21 43.32 4.33
N GLU A 596 30.28 42.06 4.76
CA GLU A 596 31.15 41.54 5.81
C GLU A 596 31.20 42.37 7.09
N ALA A 597 30.48 41.91 8.12
CA ALA A 597 30.56 42.45 9.48
C ALA A 597 32.02 42.76 9.85
N PRO A 598 32.40 44.05 10.00
CA PRO A 598 33.69 44.41 10.57
C PRO A 598 33.74 43.85 11.98
N SER A 599 34.90 43.33 12.38
CA SER A 599 35.18 42.67 13.66
C SER A 599 35.16 43.60 14.88
N HIS A 600 34.46 44.73 14.83
CA HIS A 600 34.34 45.64 15.96
C HIS A 600 33.20 45.15 16.87
N GLU A 601 33.56 44.47 17.96
CA GLU A 601 32.67 44.32 19.10
C GLU A 601 32.40 45.72 19.65
N VAL A 602 31.24 46.29 19.33
CA VAL A 602 30.75 47.48 20.02
C VAL A 602 30.56 47.12 21.48
N GLU A 603 31.14 47.91 22.38
CA GLU A 603 30.98 47.69 23.82
C GLU A 603 29.51 47.85 24.24
N GLU A 604 28.98 46.85 24.94
CA GLU A 604 27.60 46.86 25.43
C GLU A 604 27.54 47.31 26.90
N LEU A 605 26.52 48.10 27.23
CA LEU A 605 26.20 48.46 28.60
C LEU A 605 24.94 47.72 29.05
N ILE A 606 24.98 47.10 30.22
CA ILE A 606 23.77 46.59 30.88
C ILE A 606 22.98 47.73 31.53
N PRO A 607 21.65 47.62 31.70
CA PRO A 607 20.81 48.71 32.21
C PRO A 607 21.28 49.33 33.52
N THR A 608 21.71 48.52 34.49
CA THR A 608 22.22 49.01 35.78
C THR A 608 23.55 49.75 35.67
N ALA A 609 24.43 49.35 34.75
CA ALA A 609 25.69 50.03 34.49
C ALA A 609 25.45 51.39 33.81
N LEU A 610 24.55 51.44 32.81
CA LEU A 610 24.15 52.70 32.20
C LEU A 610 23.53 53.65 33.22
N LYS A 611 22.68 53.14 34.13
CA LYS A 611 22.07 53.99 35.17
C LYS A 611 23.12 54.59 36.12
N LEU A 612 24.12 53.82 36.53
CA LEU A 612 25.22 54.32 37.36
C LEU A 612 26.04 55.40 36.64
N LEU A 613 26.27 55.25 35.33
CA LEU A 613 26.96 56.26 34.52
C LEU A 613 26.12 57.53 34.38
N MET A 614 24.79 57.42 34.23
CA MET A 614 23.89 58.57 34.17
C MET A 614 23.85 59.37 35.49
N ASP A 615 24.08 58.71 36.63
CA ASP A 615 24.03 59.34 37.95
C ASP A 615 25.40 59.91 38.40
N ASP A 616 26.47 59.70 37.62
CA ASP A 616 27.80 60.24 37.87
C ASP A 616 27.98 61.63 37.20
N PRO A 617 28.06 62.72 37.97
CA PRO A 617 28.21 64.07 37.42
C PRO A 617 29.58 64.36 36.80
N THR A 618 30.55 63.44 36.92
CA THR A 618 31.90 63.60 36.38
C THR A 618 32.10 62.97 34.99
N THR A 619 31.10 62.22 34.50
CA THR A 619 31.18 61.52 33.21
C THR A 619 30.16 62.11 32.21
N PRO A 620 30.57 62.95 31.25
CA PRO A 620 29.66 63.47 30.22
C PRO A 620 29.24 62.34 29.27
N LEU A 621 27.93 62.05 29.22
CA LEU A 621 27.36 61.01 28.35
C LEU A 621 26.15 61.54 27.59
N THR A 622 26.05 61.18 26.31
CA THR A 622 24.93 61.52 25.44
C THR A 622 24.14 60.27 25.09
N LEU A 623 22.87 60.26 25.50
CA LEU A 623 21.97 59.13 25.29
C LEU A 623 21.11 59.37 24.05
N ILE A 624 21.15 58.45 23.08
CA ILE A 624 20.45 58.61 21.81
C ILE A 624 19.51 57.43 21.56
N ASP A 625 18.22 57.72 21.45
CA ASP A 625 17.22 56.73 21.04
C ASP A 625 17.10 56.73 19.51
N VAL A 626 17.44 55.60 18.90
CA VAL A 626 17.43 55.40 17.44
C VAL A 626 16.16 54.75 16.91
N GLY A 627 15.15 54.62 17.77
CA GLY A 627 13.79 54.26 17.42
C GLY A 627 13.12 55.30 16.52
N GLU A 628 11.96 54.93 15.97
CA GLU A 628 11.14 55.90 15.24
C GLU A 628 10.53 56.93 16.19
N PRO A 629 10.23 58.17 15.74
CA PRO A 629 9.65 59.20 16.61
C PRO A 629 8.36 58.79 17.31
N GLY A 630 7.58 57.87 16.73
CA GLY A 630 6.40 57.29 17.37
C GLY A 630 6.74 56.40 18.57
N GLU A 631 7.83 55.63 18.50
CA GLU A 631 8.30 54.79 19.60
C GLU A 631 8.86 55.64 20.75
N PHE A 632 9.65 56.66 20.41
CA PHE A 632 10.25 57.58 21.39
C PHE A 632 9.20 58.29 22.26
N ARG A 633 8.13 58.79 21.64
CA ARG A 633 7.02 59.42 22.38
C ARG A 633 6.32 58.46 23.33
N GLY A 634 6.21 57.19 22.96
CA GLY A 634 5.56 56.18 23.79
C GLY A 634 6.41 55.72 24.96
N TRP A 635 7.72 55.54 24.76
CA TRP A 635 8.65 55.04 25.76
C TRP A 635 10.09 55.40 25.39
N HIS A 636 10.79 56.12 26.26
CA HIS A 636 12.23 56.36 26.13
C HIS A 636 12.89 56.48 27.51
N ILE A 637 14.22 56.38 27.56
CA ILE A 637 14.96 56.64 28.80
C ILE A 637 14.96 58.14 29.08
N PRO A 638 14.65 58.60 30.30
CA PRO A 638 14.69 60.03 30.64
C PRO A 638 16.02 60.68 30.27
N GLY A 639 15.97 61.78 29.51
CA GLY A 639 17.16 62.49 29.03
C GLY A 639 17.73 61.99 27.70
N ALA A 640 17.13 60.96 27.08
CA ALA A 640 17.52 60.53 25.72
C ALA A 640 17.12 61.57 24.66
N ARG A 641 17.96 61.76 23.64
CA ARG A 641 17.65 62.52 22.42
C ARG A 641 17.10 61.56 21.35
N SER A 642 15.98 61.89 20.73
CA SER A 642 15.46 61.13 19.58
C SER A 642 16.28 61.42 18.33
N LEU A 643 16.94 60.41 17.78
CA LEU A 643 17.64 60.49 16.50
C LEU A 643 17.56 59.14 15.78
N PRO A 644 16.53 58.93 14.94
CA PRO A 644 16.34 57.66 14.23
C PRO A 644 17.57 57.26 13.41
N VAL A 645 17.86 55.97 13.28
CA VAL A 645 19.08 55.44 12.59
C VAL A 645 19.33 56.12 11.23
N ARG A 646 18.27 56.42 10.46
CA ARG A 646 18.35 57.08 9.14
C ARG A 646 18.97 58.48 9.16
N MET A 647 18.94 59.16 10.30
CA MET A 647 19.40 60.54 10.46
C MET A 647 20.87 60.60 10.92
N LEU A 648 21.46 59.48 11.36
CA LEU A 648 22.82 59.45 11.91
C LEU A 648 23.87 59.97 10.93
N LEU A 649 23.78 59.58 9.66
CA LEU A 649 24.70 60.06 8.63
C LEU A 649 24.56 61.57 8.35
N LYS A 650 23.36 62.14 8.54
CA LYS A 650 23.12 63.57 8.35
C LYS A 650 23.63 64.39 9.53
N GLU A 651 23.69 63.79 10.72
CA GLU A 651 24.18 64.43 11.95
C GLU A 651 25.61 64.01 12.32
N LYS A 652 26.40 63.53 11.35
CA LYS A 652 27.76 63.03 11.56
C LYS A 652 28.62 64.00 12.37
N GLU A 653 28.66 65.28 11.99
CA GLU A 653 29.50 66.29 12.65
C GLU A 653 29.07 66.53 14.12
N ALA A 654 27.76 66.49 14.38
CA ALA A 654 27.22 66.65 15.73
C ALA A 654 27.51 65.42 16.60
N LEU A 655 27.41 64.22 16.02
CA LEU A 655 27.73 62.97 16.72
C LEU A 655 29.23 62.88 17.05
N LEU A 656 30.12 63.24 16.12
CA LEU A 656 31.56 63.23 16.37
C LEU A 656 32.07 64.27 17.38
N ALA A 657 31.21 65.23 17.78
CA ALA A 657 31.53 66.24 18.78
C ALA A 657 31.19 65.81 20.22
N GLU A 658 30.44 64.72 20.40
CA GLU A 658 30.09 64.17 21.71
C GLU A 658 31.30 63.40 22.30
N ASP A 659 31.42 63.31 23.64
CA ASP A 659 32.54 62.57 24.28
C ASP A 659 32.23 61.08 24.44
N THR A 660 31.00 60.74 24.83
CA THR A 660 30.54 59.34 24.95
C THR A 660 29.09 59.24 24.51
N ILE A 661 28.82 58.30 23.60
CA ILE A 661 27.48 58.09 23.06
C ILE A 661 26.97 56.71 23.46
N VAL A 662 25.75 56.65 23.97
CA VAL A 662 25.05 55.39 24.23
C VAL A 662 23.78 55.34 23.38
N PHE A 663 23.71 54.36 22.48
CA PHE A 663 22.55 54.15 21.63
C PHE A 663 21.53 53.20 22.28
N VAL A 664 20.26 53.54 22.13
CA VAL A 664 19.12 52.80 22.67
C VAL A 664 18.08 52.54 21.57
N SER A 665 17.46 51.36 21.61
CA SER A 665 16.31 51.01 20.77
C SER A 665 15.42 50.02 21.51
N ARG A 666 14.22 49.69 20.99
CA ARG A 666 13.27 48.80 21.68
C ARG A 666 13.90 47.49 22.19
N ILE A 667 14.62 46.78 21.32
CA ILE A 667 15.18 45.44 21.59
C ILE A 667 16.71 45.35 21.44
N GLY A 668 17.39 46.47 21.20
CA GLY A 668 18.86 46.52 21.09
C GLY A 668 19.42 46.43 19.66
N ARG A 669 18.69 45.85 18.69
CA ARG A 669 19.22 45.64 17.32
C ARG A 669 19.57 46.92 16.57
N ARG A 670 18.67 47.92 16.58
CA ARG A 670 18.90 49.20 15.88
C ARG A 670 20.01 50.00 16.55
N SER A 671 20.13 49.92 17.87
CA SER A 671 21.19 50.59 18.62
C SER A 671 22.55 49.95 18.40
N THR A 672 22.65 48.62 18.23
CA THR A 672 23.89 47.96 17.82
C THR A 672 24.32 48.44 16.44
N LEU A 673 23.40 48.47 15.46
CA LEU A 673 23.68 48.99 14.12
C LEU A 673 24.11 50.47 14.15
N ALA A 674 23.41 51.31 14.90
CA ALA A 674 23.75 52.72 15.07
C ALA A 674 25.15 52.92 15.66
N ALA A 675 25.50 52.12 16.67
CA ALA A 675 26.79 52.19 17.31
C ALA A 675 27.93 51.81 16.35
N MET A 676 27.76 50.74 15.57
CA MET A 676 28.69 50.34 14.52
C MET A 676 28.86 51.46 13.47
N MET A 677 27.74 52.03 13.01
CA MET A 677 27.76 53.12 12.02
C MET A 677 28.56 54.33 12.52
N VAL A 678 28.46 54.68 13.80
CA VAL A 678 29.14 55.85 14.37
C VAL A 678 30.60 55.56 14.73
N GLN A 679 30.94 54.32 15.09
CA GLN A 679 32.33 53.87 15.15
C GLN A 679 33.01 53.95 13.77
N ASP A 680 32.35 53.50 12.71
CA ASP A 680 32.85 53.62 11.33
C ASP A 680 33.00 55.09 10.88
N MET A 681 32.25 56.02 11.48
CA MET A 681 32.40 57.46 11.25
C MET A 681 33.64 58.05 11.96
N GLY A 682 34.30 57.30 12.85
CA GLY A 682 35.52 57.69 13.57
C GLY A 682 35.34 57.97 15.06
N HIS A 683 34.20 57.62 15.67
CA HIS A 683 33.97 57.84 17.11
C HIS A 683 34.36 56.59 17.93
N GLU A 684 35.33 56.71 18.83
CA GLU A 684 35.85 55.54 19.56
C GLU A 684 34.97 55.15 20.78
N ARG A 685 34.44 56.13 21.52
CA ARG A 685 33.67 55.91 22.75
C ARG A 685 32.16 55.77 22.51
N VAL A 686 31.77 54.67 21.87
CA VAL A 686 30.36 54.39 21.53
C VAL A 686 29.91 53.08 22.14
N PHE A 687 28.75 53.12 22.80
CA PHE A 687 28.13 51.96 23.44
C PHE A 687 26.71 51.76 22.93
N HIS A 688 26.16 50.57 23.14
CA HIS A 688 24.71 50.36 23.05
C HIS A 688 24.15 49.70 24.31
N LEU A 689 22.87 49.96 24.57
CA LEU A 689 22.17 49.31 25.67
C LEU A 689 21.86 47.85 25.33
N ARG A 690 22.41 46.92 26.11
CA ARG A 690 22.14 45.48 25.98
C ARG A 690 20.67 45.18 26.23
N GLY A 691 20.02 44.53 25.27
CA GLY A 691 18.59 44.18 25.34
C GLY A 691 17.63 45.37 25.18
N GLY A 692 18.14 46.58 24.92
CA GLY A 692 17.34 47.76 24.62
C GLY A 692 16.39 48.21 25.73
N MET A 693 15.33 48.93 25.36
CA MET A 693 14.31 49.42 26.28
C MET A 693 13.58 48.29 27.04
N LEU A 694 13.43 47.10 26.44
CA LEU A 694 12.82 45.97 27.15
C LEU A 694 13.66 45.52 28.36
N ALA A 695 14.99 45.51 28.22
CA ALA A 695 15.87 45.18 29.34
C ALA A 695 15.93 46.31 30.39
N TRP A 696 15.82 47.56 29.95
CA TRP A 696 15.69 48.71 30.84
C TRP A 696 14.42 48.64 31.69
N GLU A 697 13.29 48.34 31.07
CA GLU A 697 11.99 48.16 31.73
C GLU A 697 12.02 46.95 32.67
N ALA A 698 12.59 45.82 32.23
CA ALA A 698 12.73 44.61 33.05
C ALA A 698 13.63 44.83 34.28
N ALA A 699 14.56 45.78 34.22
CA ALA A 699 15.40 46.18 35.36
C ALA A 699 14.67 47.13 36.34
N GLY A 700 13.41 47.49 36.08
CA GLY A 700 12.62 48.38 36.94
C GLY A 700 13.08 49.84 36.92
N LEU A 701 13.77 50.27 35.85
CA LEU A 701 14.32 51.61 35.73
C LEU A 701 13.31 52.61 35.13
N PRO A 702 13.42 53.92 35.42
CA PRO A 702 12.43 54.91 35.01
C PRO A 702 12.30 55.04 33.49
N ILE A 703 11.06 55.20 33.00
CA ILE A 703 10.73 55.43 31.58
C ILE A 703 10.01 56.77 31.47
N ALA A 704 10.36 57.55 30.45
CA ALA A 704 9.69 58.79 30.09
C ALA A 704 8.77 58.59 28.88
N VAL A 705 7.76 59.45 28.79
CA VAL A 705 6.71 59.48 27.76
C VAL A 705 6.49 60.96 27.41
N GLU A 706 6.37 61.29 26.12
CA GLU A 706 6.17 62.67 25.61
C GLU A 706 4.74 62.95 25.12
#